data_AF-A0A957W6I7-F1
#
_entry.id   AF-A0A957W6I7-F1
#
_cell.length_a   1.000
_cell.length_b   1.000
_cell.length_c   1.000
_cell.angle_alpha   90.00
_cell.angle_beta   90.00
_cell.angle_gamma   90.00
#
_symmetry.space_group_name_H-M   'P 1'
#
loop_
_entity.id
_entity.type
_entity.pdbx_description
1 polymer ?
#
loop_
_entity_poly.entity_id
_entity_poly.type
_entity_poly.pdbx_seq_one_letter_code
_entity_poly.pdbx_strand_id
1 'polypeptide(L)'
;MYRKNYDRILVFKHKLRLAKVALILAAALVTLFCLADGVLADPPIDPYADAVDSSSLVANDTDALGAPDNTPAVIAATLFFTSGLRLDMGDGEEGTGDLIVHYTLGAGGAAPEISFLDENKQVIATVDNGPFQVGLSGIVTATVVYTGYPERYRYVQFWSDSLALFSLDAIEATTYNPDDDGDGILNSDEDRNHDGNLDNDDTDGDTIPNYQDPDDDGDGINTAAECPSAPCTDSDGDTVPDYLEPNNVDTDSNLAMNHADNDDDGDSILTANEDINGNGDPTDDDLDGDGIPNYLDADDDGDGTDTITEGTGDSDGDGIPNYLDPNSGGDSDGDGLTDSAEDPDGDGNPLNDDTDGDGTPNYLDDDDDGDGIDTITEGTGDSDGDGIPDYLDADDDGPGAGDSDGDGVDDDQEVVSPNTDPLKEDTDNDGIPNYMDADDDGDGIPTIDEDINGDGDPTNDDIDNDGTPNYLDTDDDGDGTSTTNEDSNSDGDGNPATNPDDTDGDSIPNYLDRDDGGPGPGDSDNDGLNDDEEDPDGDGNPLNDDTDNDGIPNYMDDDDDGDGTPTADEDFNDDADMNDDDIDDDGIPNYLDPDDDGDLIDTIDEGSGDTDGDNIPDYLDPDDDGPESGDSDNDMMPDEDEDPDGDGNPRNDDTDGDGIPNYMDDDDDGDGIPTVDEDTNGNGDPSDDDDDGDGIPNYLDALHKYYLPLISK
;
A
#
# COMPACT_ATOMS: atom_id res chain seq x y z
N MET A 1 -51.38 3.76 -54.10
CA MET A 1 -50.95 3.87 -52.68
C MET A 1 -51.35 2.61 -51.89
N TYR A 2 -50.99 1.41 -52.36
CA TYR A 2 -51.42 0.13 -51.77
C TYR A 2 -50.26 -0.88 -51.64
N ARG A 3 -49.02 -0.36 -51.57
CA ARG A 3 -47.79 -1.17 -51.43
C ARG A 3 -46.84 -0.68 -50.32
N LYS A 4 -47.21 0.34 -49.55
CA LYS A 4 -46.40 0.86 -48.42
C LYS A 4 -46.91 0.45 -47.03
N ASN A 5 -48.06 -0.24 -46.94
CA ASN A 5 -48.62 -0.69 -45.65
C ASN A 5 -48.48 -2.19 -45.38
N TYR A 6 -47.93 -2.99 -46.31
CA TYR A 6 -47.67 -4.41 -46.07
C TYR A 6 -46.29 -4.66 -45.43
N ASP A 7 -45.29 -3.85 -45.73
CA ASP A 7 -43.94 -4.01 -45.17
C ASP A 7 -43.79 -3.47 -43.73
N ARG A 8 -44.70 -2.60 -43.27
CA ARG A 8 -44.74 -2.18 -41.85
C ARG A 8 -45.46 -3.16 -40.91
N ILE A 9 -46.25 -4.11 -41.44
CA ILE A 9 -46.93 -5.13 -40.63
C ILE A 9 -46.07 -6.41 -40.51
N LEU A 10 -45.18 -6.68 -41.47
CA LEU A 10 -44.29 -7.85 -41.41
C LEU A 10 -43.11 -7.64 -40.43
N VAL A 11 -42.56 -6.43 -40.32
CA VAL A 11 -41.48 -6.12 -39.37
C VAL A 11 -42.00 -6.00 -37.94
N PHE A 12 -43.25 -5.57 -37.74
CA PHE A 12 -43.87 -5.54 -36.40
C PHE A 12 -44.26 -6.94 -35.89
N LYS A 13 -44.59 -7.89 -36.78
CA LYS A 13 -44.86 -9.29 -36.38
C LYS A 13 -43.61 -10.14 -36.13
N HIS A 14 -42.44 -9.74 -36.63
CA HIS A 14 -41.17 -10.40 -36.29
C HIS A 14 -40.56 -9.85 -34.99
N LYS A 15 -40.65 -8.54 -34.73
CA LYS A 15 -40.20 -7.97 -33.43
C LYS A 15 -41.13 -8.33 -32.25
N LEU A 16 -42.42 -8.58 -32.46
CA LEU A 16 -43.34 -9.07 -31.42
C LEU A 16 -43.25 -10.60 -31.16
N ARG A 17 -42.49 -11.34 -31.99
CA ARG A 17 -42.20 -12.77 -31.78
C ARG A 17 -40.85 -13.00 -31.11
N LEU A 18 -39.86 -12.11 -31.28
CA LEU A 18 -38.64 -12.14 -30.45
C LEU A 18 -38.87 -11.53 -29.05
N ALA A 19 -39.67 -10.46 -28.93
CA ALA A 19 -39.98 -9.88 -27.61
C ALA A 19 -40.90 -10.75 -26.73
N LYS A 20 -41.63 -11.73 -27.31
CA LYS A 20 -42.38 -12.74 -26.55
C LYS A 20 -41.58 -14.00 -26.20
N VAL A 21 -40.39 -14.16 -26.78
CA VAL A 21 -39.45 -15.22 -26.40
C VAL A 21 -38.48 -14.69 -25.35
N ALA A 22 -38.12 -13.39 -25.39
CA ALA A 22 -37.35 -12.75 -24.31
C ALA A 22 -38.16 -12.47 -23.03
N LEU A 23 -39.48 -12.24 -23.10
CA LEU A 23 -40.33 -12.05 -21.91
C LEU A 23 -40.81 -13.36 -21.26
N ILE A 24 -40.49 -14.52 -21.85
CA ILE A 24 -40.72 -15.84 -21.24
C ILE A 24 -39.40 -16.38 -20.64
N LEU A 25 -38.24 -15.88 -21.07
CA LEU A 25 -36.95 -16.15 -20.42
C LEU A 25 -36.63 -15.19 -19.24
N ALA A 26 -37.30 -14.03 -19.12
CA ALA A 26 -37.08 -13.09 -18.01
C ALA A 26 -38.12 -13.19 -16.87
N ALA A 27 -39.04 -14.15 -16.94
CA ALA A 27 -39.98 -14.48 -15.85
C ALA A 27 -39.64 -15.80 -15.15
N ALA A 28 -38.50 -16.40 -15.50
CA ALA A 28 -37.92 -17.58 -14.85
C ALA A 28 -36.68 -17.23 -14.01
N LEU A 29 -36.42 -15.93 -13.77
CA LEU A 29 -35.24 -15.47 -13.02
C LEU A 29 -35.56 -14.54 -11.83
N VAL A 30 -36.84 -14.40 -11.41
CA VAL A 30 -37.23 -13.57 -10.24
C VAL A 30 -38.34 -14.23 -9.39
N THR A 31 -38.34 -15.55 -9.30
CA THR A 31 -38.99 -16.30 -8.20
C THR A 31 -38.15 -17.53 -7.91
N LEU A 32 -36.88 -17.29 -7.61
CA LEU A 32 -35.96 -18.25 -7.03
C LEU A 32 -35.22 -17.50 -5.91
N PHE A 33 -35.97 -17.14 -4.88
CA PHE A 33 -35.46 -16.75 -3.55
C PHE A 33 -36.68 -16.69 -2.62
N CYS A 34 -37.17 -17.89 -2.34
CA CYS A 34 -37.79 -18.29 -1.09
C CYS A 34 -37.49 -19.80 -1.03
N LEU A 35 -36.23 -20.15 -0.70
CA LEU A 35 -36.01 -21.34 0.09
C LEU A 35 -36.79 -21.11 1.38
N ALA A 36 -37.99 -21.65 1.41
CA ALA A 36 -38.35 -22.39 2.59
C ALA A 36 -37.91 -23.80 2.23
N ASP A 37 -36.86 -24.26 2.87
CA ASP A 37 -36.55 -25.68 3.06
C ASP A 37 -37.75 -26.32 3.77
N GLY A 38 -38.83 -26.48 3.01
CA GLY A 38 -39.65 -27.64 3.17
C GLY A 38 -38.97 -28.68 2.33
N VAL A 39 -38.10 -29.47 2.97
CA VAL A 39 -37.93 -30.89 2.64
C VAL A 39 -39.28 -31.34 2.10
N LEU A 40 -39.35 -31.55 0.78
CA LEU A 40 -40.50 -32.23 0.20
C LEU A 40 -40.36 -33.60 0.84
N ALA A 41 -41.08 -33.82 1.94
CA ALA A 41 -41.08 -35.11 2.63
C ALA A 41 -41.14 -36.16 1.54
N ASP A 42 -40.14 -37.04 1.53
CA ASP A 42 -39.99 -38.01 0.46
C ASP A 42 -41.35 -38.67 0.22
N PRO A 43 -41.71 -38.91 -1.06
CA PRO A 43 -42.91 -39.66 -1.34
C PRO A 43 -42.88 -40.93 -0.47
N PRO A 44 -44.01 -41.26 0.18
CA PRO A 44 -44.01 -42.37 1.11
C PRO A 44 -43.62 -43.63 0.37
N ILE A 45 -42.56 -44.31 0.86
CA ILE A 45 -41.95 -45.48 0.22
C ILE A 45 -42.99 -46.32 -0.51
N ASP A 46 -42.95 -46.27 -1.84
CA ASP A 46 -43.88 -46.94 -2.71
C ASP A 46 -43.15 -47.70 -3.84
N PRO A 47 -43.87 -48.52 -4.62
CA PRO A 47 -43.23 -49.30 -5.68
C PRO A 47 -43.19 -48.57 -7.03
N TYR A 48 -43.67 -47.32 -7.12
CA TYR A 48 -43.81 -46.55 -8.35
C TYR A 48 -42.56 -45.72 -8.63
N ALA A 49 -42.58 -44.87 -9.66
CA ALA A 49 -41.45 -44.01 -9.98
C ALA A 49 -41.72 -42.58 -9.52
N ASP A 50 -40.73 -41.97 -8.89
CA ASP A 50 -40.85 -40.66 -8.24
C ASP A 50 -40.45 -39.49 -9.13
N ALA A 51 -39.48 -39.70 -10.01
CA ALA A 51 -38.94 -38.63 -10.84
C ALA A 51 -38.69 -39.01 -12.29
N VAL A 52 -38.61 -37.97 -13.14
CA VAL A 52 -38.19 -38.09 -14.55
C VAL A 52 -36.73 -37.65 -14.65
N ASP A 53 -35.81 -38.61 -14.82
CA ASP A 53 -34.37 -38.33 -14.92
C ASP A 53 -33.98 -37.69 -16.28
N SER A 54 -34.71 -37.98 -17.37
CA SER A 54 -34.47 -37.29 -18.65
C SER A 54 -35.66 -37.30 -19.62
N SER A 55 -35.88 -36.14 -20.25
CA SER A 55 -36.92 -35.94 -21.26
C SER A 55 -36.42 -35.03 -22.37
N SER A 56 -36.27 -35.56 -23.58
CA SER A 56 -35.96 -34.70 -24.74
C SER A 56 -37.04 -34.69 -25.82
N LEU A 57 -38.10 -35.50 -25.71
CA LEU A 57 -39.20 -35.58 -26.69
C LEU A 57 -40.52 -36.21 -26.15
N VAL A 58 -40.68 -36.32 -24.83
CA VAL A 58 -41.89 -36.88 -24.21
C VAL A 58 -42.86 -35.74 -23.88
N ALA A 59 -44.13 -35.89 -24.24
CA ALA A 59 -45.14 -34.91 -23.87
C ALA A 59 -45.79 -35.33 -22.56
N ASN A 60 -45.79 -34.42 -21.58
CA ASN A 60 -46.24 -34.65 -20.21
C ASN A 60 -45.58 -35.88 -19.57
N ASP A 61 -44.25 -35.90 -19.57
CA ASP A 61 -43.42 -36.93 -18.93
C ASP A 61 -43.75 -37.16 -17.45
N THR A 62 -44.05 -36.11 -16.70
CA THR A 62 -44.48 -36.20 -15.29
C THR A 62 -45.79 -36.95 -15.10
N ASP A 63 -46.62 -37.09 -16.14
CA ASP A 63 -47.85 -37.88 -16.09
C ASP A 63 -47.55 -39.41 -16.05
N ALA A 64 -46.28 -39.83 -15.98
CA ALA A 64 -45.88 -41.23 -15.79
C ALA A 64 -45.38 -41.56 -14.37
N LEU A 65 -45.43 -40.60 -13.44
CA LEU A 65 -44.94 -40.72 -12.07
C LEU A 65 -46.04 -41.16 -11.09
N GLY A 66 -45.65 -41.88 -10.05
CA GLY A 66 -46.52 -42.38 -9.00
C GLY A 66 -47.56 -43.41 -9.48
N ALA A 67 -48.60 -43.60 -8.66
CA ALA A 67 -49.63 -44.60 -8.92
C ALA A 67 -50.48 -44.30 -10.19
N PRO A 68 -50.93 -45.34 -10.94
CA PRO A 68 -51.66 -45.17 -12.20
C PRO A 68 -52.93 -44.32 -12.06
N ASP A 69 -53.02 -43.19 -12.76
CA ASP A 69 -54.09 -42.21 -12.60
C ASP A 69 -54.99 -42.03 -13.86
N ASN A 70 -54.65 -42.71 -14.96
CA ASN A 70 -55.29 -42.62 -16.27
C ASN A 70 -55.01 -41.35 -17.09
N THR A 71 -53.95 -40.62 -16.75
CA THR A 71 -53.38 -39.59 -17.61
C THR A 71 -52.00 -40.03 -18.06
N PRO A 72 -51.84 -40.64 -19.25
CA PRO A 72 -50.54 -41.18 -19.63
C PRO A 72 -49.65 -40.15 -20.37
N ALA A 73 -48.37 -40.12 -20.01
CA ALA A 73 -47.29 -39.52 -20.77
C ALA A 73 -47.22 -40.09 -22.19
N VAL A 74 -46.90 -39.27 -23.19
CA VAL A 74 -46.80 -39.72 -24.59
C VAL A 74 -45.35 -39.75 -25.04
N ILE A 75 -44.84 -40.96 -25.28
CA ILE A 75 -43.49 -41.22 -25.80
C ILE A 75 -43.56 -41.30 -27.33
N ALA A 76 -42.92 -40.34 -28.01
CA ALA A 76 -42.83 -40.28 -29.46
C ALA A 76 -41.39 -40.54 -29.93
N ALA A 77 -41.05 -41.79 -30.22
CA ALA A 77 -39.72 -42.14 -30.73
C ALA A 77 -39.58 -41.74 -32.21
N THR A 78 -38.51 -41.01 -32.57
CA THR A 78 -38.19 -40.67 -33.97
C THR A 78 -36.92 -41.40 -34.42
N LEU A 79 -36.83 -41.74 -35.72
CA LEU A 79 -35.59 -42.27 -36.28
C LEU A 79 -34.46 -41.26 -36.03
N PHE A 80 -33.34 -41.73 -35.46
CA PHE A 80 -32.06 -41.02 -35.25
C PHE A 80 -31.78 -40.37 -33.88
N PHE A 81 -32.62 -40.54 -32.85
CA PHE A 81 -32.28 -40.13 -31.47
C PHE A 81 -32.63 -41.24 -30.47
N THR A 82 -31.71 -41.57 -29.57
CA THR A 82 -31.89 -42.52 -28.44
C THR A 82 -32.72 -41.91 -27.30
N SER A 83 -33.55 -40.89 -27.60
CA SER A 83 -34.34 -40.14 -26.64
C SER A 83 -35.53 -40.96 -26.14
N GLY A 84 -35.28 -41.76 -25.11
CA GLY A 84 -36.28 -42.48 -24.33
C GLY A 84 -36.77 -41.70 -23.12
N LEU A 85 -37.89 -42.13 -22.51
CA LEU A 85 -38.27 -41.66 -21.17
C LEU A 85 -37.47 -42.47 -20.15
N ARG A 86 -36.70 -41.81 -19.29
CA ARG A 86 -36.08 -42.45 -18.14
C ARG A 86 -36.80 -42.00 -16.89
N LEU A 87 -37.27 -42.99 -16.13
CA LEU A 87 -37.92 -42.82 -14.85
C LEU A 87 -36.98 -43.28 -13.76
N ASP A 88 -37.02 -42.55 -12.67
CA ASP A 88 -36.29 -42.80 -11.44
C ASP A 88 -37.22 -43.47 -10.44
N MET A 89 -36.81 -44.59 -9.86
CA MET A 89 -37.63 -45.33 -8.89
C MET A 89 -37.67 -44.64 -7.52
N GLY A 90 -36.68 -43.82 -7.13
CA GLY A 90 -36.56 -43.23 -5.78
C GLY A 90 -35.49 -43.90 -4.90
N ASP A 91 -34.83 -43.12 -4.02
CA ASP A 91 -33.78 -43.60 -3.09
C ASP A 91 -34.41 -44.52 -2.05
N GLY A 92 -33.86 -45.74 -1.92
CA GLY A 92 -34.47 -46.80 -1.11
C GLY A 92 -35.68 -47.50 -1.75
N GLU A 93 -36.11 -47.06 -2.94
CA GLU A 93 -37.20 -47.68 -3.71
C GLU A 93 -36.69 -48.57 -4.86
N GLU A 94 -35.41 -48.96 -4.84
CA GLU A 94 -34.80 -49.72 -5.93
C GLU A 94 -35.53 -51.05 -6.18
N GLY A 95 -35.87 -51.25 -7.45
CA GLY A 95 -36.55 -52.45 -7.87
C GLY A 95 -35.63 -53.66 -7.84
N THR A 96 -36.06 -54.73 -7.17
CA THR A 96 -35.39 -56.05 -7.18
C THR A 96 -36.18 -57.10 -7.98
N GLY A 97 -37.41 -56.78 -8.36
CA GLY A 97 -38.36 -57.69 -9.00
C GLY A 97 -38.74 -57.30 -10.43
N ASP A 98 -39.60 -58.11 -11.06
CA ASP A 98 -40.24 -57.79 -12.34
C ASP A 98 -40.89 -56.40 -12.30
N LEU A 99 -40.93 -55.72 -13.45
CA LEU A 99 -41.51 -54.39 -13.59
C LEU A 99 -42.92 -54.48 -14.19
N ILE A 100 -43.92 -53.89 -13.55
CA ILE A 100 -45.26 -53.70 -14.09
C ILE A 100 -45.30 -52.35 -14.81
N VAL A 101 -45.76 -52.35 -16.05
CA VAL A 101 -45.86 -51.16 -16.88
C VAL A 101 -47.33 -50.91 -17.20
N HIS A 102 -47.85 -49.73 -16.87
CA HIS A 102 -49.21 -49.28 -17.16
C HIS A 102 -49.18 -48.41 -18.42
N TYR A 103 -49.77 -48.86 -19.52
CA TYR A 103 -49.58 -48.21 -20.83
C TYR A 103 -50.80 -48.25 -21.75
N THR A 104 -50.75 -47.47 -22.83
CA THR A 104 -51.59 -47.66 -24.03
C THR A 104 -50.73 -47.71 -25.29
N LEU A 105 -51.05 -48.64 -26.20
CA LEU A 105 -50.34 -48.82 -27.46
C LEU A 105 -51.28 -48.64 -28.66
N GLY A 106 -50.97 -47.66 -29.52
CA GLY A 106 -51.76 -47.31 -30.69
C GLY A 106 -51.71 -48.35 -31.82
N ALA A 107 -52.76 -48.38 -32.66
CA ALA A 107 -52.83 -49.29 -33.80
C ALA A 107 -51.74 -49.01 -34.84
N GLY A 108 -50.67 -49.82 -34.83
CA GLY A 108 -49.53 -49.72 -35.75
C GLY A 108 -48.21 -49.26 -35.11
N GLY A 109 -48.16 -49.04 -33.78
CA GLY A 109 -46.92 -48.75 -33.06
C GLY A 109 -46.08 -50.02 -32.83
N ALA A 110 -44.75 -49.87 -32.88
CA ALA A 110 -43.81 -50.87 -32.36
C ALA A 110 -43.77 -50.78 -30.82
N ALA A 111 -43.49 -51.90 -30.15
CA ALA A 111 -43.27 -51.93 -28.71
C ALA A 111 -41.93 -51.23 -28.36
N PRO A 112 -41.85 -50.49 -27.24
CA PRO A 112 -40.58 -49.97 -26.76
C PRO A 112 -39.69 -51.10 -26.23
N GLU A 113 -38.39 -50.85 -26.24
CA GLU A 113 -37.38 -51.60 -25.49
C GLU A 113 -37.17 -50.93 -24.13
N ILE A 114 -36.85 -51.72 -23.12
CA ILE A 114 -36.66 -51.25 -21.74
C ILE A 114 -35.26 -51.62 -21.29
N SER A 115 -34.54 -50.62 -20.79
CA SER A 115 -33.28 -50.81 -20.06
C SER A 115 -33.51 -50.54 -18.58
N PHE A 116 -32.97 -51.42 -17.75
CA PHE A 116 -32.84 -51.25 -16.31
C PHE A 116 -31.43 -50.74 -16.03
N LEU A 117 -31.29 -49.75 -15.14
CA LEU A 117 -30.02 -49.12 -14.83
C LEU A 117 -29.80 -49.03 -13.31
N ASP A 118 -28.54 -49.12 -12.89
CA ASP A 118 -28.11 -48.89 -11.50
C ASP A 118 -28.11 -47.39 -11.14
N GLU A 119 -27.78 -47.04 -9.89
CA GLU A 119 -27.69 -45.66 -9.40
C GLU A 119 -26.69 -44.81 -10.22
N ASN A 120 -25.65 -45.46 -10.75
CA ASN A 120 -24.64 -44.87 -11.62
C ASN A 120 -25.10 -44.70 -13.10
N LYS A 121 -26.39 -44.94 -13.38
CA LYS A 121 -27.04 -44.84 -14.71
C LYS A 121 -26.37 -45.75 -15.75
N GLN A 122 -25.73 -46.83 -15.33
CA GLN A 122 -25.22 -47.89 -16.21
C GLN A 122 -26.30 -48.92 -16.47
N VAL A 123 -26.39 -49.40 -17.70
CA VAL A 123 -27.40 -50.41 -18.08
C VAL A 123 -26.99 -51.78 -17.54
N ILE A 124 -27.76 -52.29 -16.58
CA ILE A 124 -27.57 -53.59 -15.94
C ILE A 124 -28.40 -54.70 -16.60
N ALA A 125 -29.54 -54.35 -17.21
CA ALA A 125 -30.32 -55.27 -18.06
C ALA A 125 -31.06 -54.56 -19.18
N THR A 126 -31.35 -55.28 -20.27
CA THR A 126 -32.22 -54.78 -21.37
C THR A 126 -33.19 -55.87 -21.80
N VAL A 127 -34.46 -55.50 -21.95
CA VAL A 127 -35.53 -56.38 -22.41
C VAL A 127 -36.03 -55.93 -23.78
N ASP A 128 -35.60 -56.67 -24.80
CA ASP A 128 -36.02 -56.45 -26.18
C ASP A 128 -37.45 -56.95 -26.42
N ASN A 129 -38.29 -56.13 -27.06
CA ASN A 129 -39.66 -56.48 -27.44
C ASN A 129 -40.50 -57.02 -26.26
N GLY A 130 -40.69 -56.21 -25.22
CA GLY A 130 -41.48 -56.57 -24.03
C GLY A 130 -42.92 -57.01 -24.36
N PRO A 131 -43.68 -57.52 -23.37
CA PRO A 131 -44.98 -58.17 -23.58
C PRO A 131 -46.14 -57.19 -23.88
N PHE A 132 -45.85 -56.16 -24.68
CA PHE A 132 -46.77 -55.10 -25.03
C PHE A 132 -47.76 -55.55 -26.11
N GLN A 133 -49.05 -55.39 -25.85
CA GLN A 133 -50.13 -55.74 -26.77
C GLN A 133 -50.91 -54.50 -27.20
N VAL A 134 -51.41 -54.49 -28.45
CA VAL A 134 -52.21 -53.39 -28.98
C VAL A 134 -53.55 -53.32 -28.24
N GLY A 135 -53.76 -52.23 -27.49
CA GLY A 135 -55.01 -51.97 -26.79
C GLY A 135 -56.04 -51.30 -27.71
N LEU A 136 -57.24 -51.89 -27.83
CA LEU A 136 -58.31 -51.30 -28.66
C LEU A 136 -59.17 -50.25 -27.92
N SER A 137 -58.94 -50.02 -26.62
CA SER A 137 -59.43 -48.88 -25.81
C SER A 137 -59.00 -49.05 -24.33
N GLY A 138 -58.39 -48.02 -23.71
CA GLY A 138 -58.05 -47.97 -22.27
C GLY A 138 -56.63 -48.45 -21.92
N ILE A 139 -56.17 -48.15 -20.70
CA ILE A 139 -54.87 -48.56 -20.13
C ILE A 139 -54.83 -50.06 -19.90
N VAL A 140 -53.70 -50.66 -20.28
CA VAL A 140 -53.39 -52.08 -20.11
C VAL A 140 -52.08 -52.22 -19.33
N THR A 141 -51.94 -53.33 -18.60
CA THR A 141 -50.71 -53.63 -17.87
C THR A 141 -49.88 -54.70 -18.58
N ALA A 142 -48.55 -54.56 -18.53
CA ALA A 142 -47.60 -55.56 -18.97
C ALA A 142 -46.58 -55.81 -17.87
N THR A 143 -46.24 -57.07 -17.62
CA THR A 143 -45.18 -57.44 -16.69
C THR A 143 -43.91 -57.73 -17.48
N VAL A 144 -42.87 -56.94 -17.25
CA VAL A 144 -41.55 -57.07 -17.85
C VAL A 144 -40.70 -57.86 -16.87
N VAL A 145 -40.23 -59.03 -17.32
CA VAL A 145 -39.53 -59.97 -16.44
C VAL A 145 -38.10 -59.49 -16.20
N TYR A 146 -37.79 -59.22 -14.93
CA TYR A 146 -36.47 -58.88 -14.41
C TYR A 146 -35.93 -59.99 -13.47
N THR A 147 -36.78 -60.92 -13.05
CA THR A 147 -36.40 -62.02 -12.16
C THR A 147 -35.18 -62.81 -12.71
N GLY A 148 -34.06 -62.76 -11.99
CA GLY A 148 -32.83 -63.50 -12.30
C GLY A 148 -31.57 -62.65 -12.55
N TYR A 149 -31.68 -61.31 -12.50
CA TYR A 149 -30.53 -60.41 -12.41
C TYR A 149 -30.13 -60.20 -10.94
N PRO A 150 -28.82 -60.06 -10.64
CA PRO A 150 -28.33 -59.94 -9.26
C PRO A 150 -28.37 -58.52 -8.70
N GLU A 151 -28.48 -57.51 -9.55
CA GLU A 151 -28.38 -56.09 -9.21
C GLU A 151 -29.79 -55.48 -9.09
N ARG A 152 -29.99 -54.59 -8.11
CA ARG A 152 -31.19 -53.75 -8.00
C ARG A 152 -31.15 -52.67 -9.08
N TYR A 153 -32.31 -52.24 -9.59
CA TYR A 153 -32.37 -51.14 -10.54
C TYR A 153 -32.94 -49.89 -9.89
N ARG A 154 -32.25 -48.77 -10.10
CA ARG A 154 -32.72 -47.46 -9.70
C ARG A 154 -33.46 -46.73 -10.82
N TYR A 155 -32.97 -46.84 -12.05
CA TYR A 155 -33.62 -46.18 -13.19
C TYR A 155 -34.19 -47.18 -14.19
N VAL A 156 -35.31 -46.81 -14.81
CA VAL A 156 -35.93 -47.54 -15.91
C VAL A 156 -36.03 -46.64 -17.13
N GLN A 157 -35.42 -47.06 -18.25
CA GLN A 157 -35.39 -46.29 -19.49
C GLN A 157 -36.16 -46.98 -20.62
N PHE A 158 -37.14 -46.28 -21.20
CA PHE A 158 -37.96 -46.72 -22.33
C PHE A 158 -37.47 -46.11 -23.65
N TRP A 159 -37.04 -46.91 -24.62
CA TRP A 159 -36.51 -46.40 -25.90
C TRP A 159 -36.96 -47.25 -27.11
N SER A 160 -36.72 -46.79 -28.35
CA SER A 160 -37.07 -47.57 -29.56
C SER A 160 -36.27 -47.14 -30.80
N ASP A 161 -35.80 -48.13 -31.58
CA ASP A 161 -35.10 -47.93 -32.86
C ASP A 161 -36.03 -47.65 -34.06
N SER A 162 -37.34 -47.64 -33.84
CA SER A 162 -38.37 -47.42 -34.88
C SER A 162 -39.37 -46.37 -34.45
N LEU A 163 -40.09 -45.77 -35.42
CA LEU A 163 -41.17 -44.82 -35.11
C LEU A 163 -42.27 -45.55 -34.32
N ALA A 164 -42.32 -45.29 -33.01
CA ALA A 164 -43.28 -45.84 -32.09
C ALA A 164 -44.05 -44.69 -31.41
N LEU A 165 -45.35 -44.88 -31.24
CA LEU A 165 -46.19 -44.03 -30.41
C LEU A 165 -46.69 -44.90 -29.26
N PHE A 166 -46.11 -44.70 -28.09
CA PHE A 166 -46.38 -45.44 -26.86
C PHE A 166 -46.76 -44.43 -25.79
N SER A 167 -47.80 -44.71 -25.00
CA SER A 167 -48.17 -43.84 -23.89
C SER A 167 -48.05 -44.61 -22.58
N LEU A 168 -47.38 -44.02 -21.61
CA LEU A 168 -47.04 -44.61 -20.32
C LEU A 168 -47.77 -43.85 -19.21
N ASP A 169 -48.47 -44.57 -18.33
CA ASP A 169 -49.24 -44.00 -17.22
C ASP A 169 -48.51 -44.13 -15.88
N ALA A 170 -47.82 -45.25 -15.66
CA ALA A 170 -47.02 -45.52 -14.47
C ALA A 170 -46.14 -46.76 -14.69
N ILE A 171 -45.08 -46.88 -13.88
CA ILE A 171 -44.33 -48.12 -13.70
C ILE A 171 -44.34 -48.52 -12.23
N GLU A 172 -44.28 -49.81 -11.93
CA GLU A 172 -44.31 -50.34 -10.57
C GLU A 172 -43.35 -51.55 -10.45
N ALA A 173 -42.44 -51.54 -9.47
CA ALA A 173 -41.59 -52.69 -9.14
C ALA A 173 -42.38 -53.75 -8.33
N THR A 174 -42.22 -55.04 -8.67
CA THR A 174 -42.94 -56.11 -7.94
C THR A 174 -42.34 -56.48 -6.58
N THR A 175 -41.07 -56.15 -6.35
CA THR A 175 -40.35 -56.25 -5.06
C THR A 175 -39.30 -55.15 -4.97
N TYR A 176 -39.14 -54.56 -3.78
CA TYR A 176 -38.11 -53.60 -3.36
C TYR A 176 -37.74 -53.90 -1.89
N ASN A 177 -36.54 -53.55 -1.43
CA ASN A 177 -36.07 -53.77 -0.04
C ASN A 177 -35.68 -52.42 0.58
N PRO A 178 -36.44 -51.88 1.54
CA PRO A 178 -36.21 -50.54 2.08
C PRO A 178 -35.35 -50.50 3.37
N ASP A 179 -34.74 -51.62 3.75
CA ASP A 179 -34.00 -51.87 5.00
C ASP A 179 -32.99 -53.00 4.67
N ASP A 180 -31.75 -52.63 4.34
CA ASP A 180 -30.74 -53.49 3.71
C ASP A 180 -29.92 -54.33 4.69
N ASP A 181 -29.66 -53.80 5.87
CA ASP A 181 -28.92 -54.42 6.97
C ASP A 181 -29.85 -55.29 7.87
N GLY A 182 -31.15 -54.97 7.87
CA GLY A 182 -32.21 -55.74 8.51
C GLY A 182 -32.39 -55.44 10.00
N ASP A 183 -31.90 -54.31 10.50
CA ASP A 183 -32.05 -53.91 11.90
C ASP A 183 -33.45 -53.35 12.21
N GLY A 184 -34.14 -52.81 11.21
CA GLY A 184 -35.48 -52.24 11.30
C GLY A 184 -35.55 -50.71 11.27
N ILE A 185 -34.43 -50.02 11.05
CA ILE A 185 -34.36 -48.66 10.52
C ILE A 185 -34.47 -48.74 8.98
N LEU A 186 -35.01 -47.69 8.36
CA LEU A 186 -35.10 -47.65 6.91
C LEU A 186 -33.83 -47.00 6.37
N ASN A 187 -33.35 -47.46 5.22
CA ASN A 187 -32.18 -46.86 4.56
C ASN A 187 -32.28 -45.32 4.43
N SER A 188 -33.49 -44.79 4.19
CA SER A 188 -33.75 -43.34 4.09
C SER A 188 -33.64 -42.60 5.43
N ASP A 189 -33.83 -43.30 6.55
CA ASP A 189 -33.70 -42.76 7.90
C ASP A 189 -32.24 -42.84 8.40
N GLU A 190 -31.33 -43.43 7.61
CA GLU A 190 -29.88 -43.59 7.87
C GLU A 190 -29.01 -42.65 7.01
N ASP A 191 -29.66 -41.76 6.26
CA ASP A 191 -29.03 -40.64 5.55
C ASP A 191 -28.66 -39.54 6.56
N ARG A 192 -27.43 -39.57 7.07
CA ARG A 192 -26.98 -38.68 8.16
C ARG A 192 -27.13 -37.21 7.77
N ASN A 193 -26.73 -36.85 6.56
CA ASN A 193 -26.69 -35.46 6.09
C ASN A 193 -27.89 -35.07 5.20
N HIS A 194 -28.83 -35.99 4.96
CA HIS A 194 -30.03 -35.80 4.14
C HIS A 194 -29.73 -35.36 2.70
N ASP A 195 -28.57 -35.75 2.16
CA ASP A 195 -28.16 -35.40 0.78
C ASP A 195 -28.63 -36.41 -0.27
N GLY A 196 -29.21 -37.53 0.17
CA GLY A 196 -29.71 -38.64 -0.64
C GLY A 196 -28.64 -39.65 -1.05
N ASN A 197 -27.41 -39.53 -0.55
CA ASN A 197 -26.28 -40.40 -0.90
C ASN A 197 -25.81 -41.27 0.28
N LEU A 198 -26.62 -42.29 0.57
CA LEU A 198 -26.37 -43.28 1.61
C LEU A 198 -25.01 -44.00 1.56
N ASP A 199 -24.33 -44.01 0.40
CA ASP A 199 -23.04 -44.71 0.24
C ASP A 199 -21.85 -43.97 0.90
N ASN A 200 -22.00 -42.69 1.29
CA ASN A 200 -20.95 -41.94 1.97
C ASN A 200 -21.14 -41.79 3.47
N ASP A 201 -22.26 -42.24 4.02
CA ASP A 201 -22.54 -42.15 5.45
C ASP A 201 -21.97 -43.38 6.13
N ASP A 202 -20.83 -43.22 6.81
CA ASP A 202 -20.05 -44.27 7.49
C ASP A 202 -19.60 -43.71 8.86
N THR A 203 -20.45 -43.88 9.87
CA THR A 203 -20.29 -43.16 11.16
C THR A 203 -19.07 -43.65 11.94
N ASP A 204 -18.85 -44.97 12.05
CA ASP A 204 -17.73 -45.52 12.78
C ASP A 204 -16.43 -45.65 11.95
N GLY A 205 -16.51 -45.33 10.65
CA GLY A 205 -15.39 -45.34 9.71
C GLY A 205 -14.88 -46.74 9.39
N ASP A 206 -15.68 -47.79 9.61
CA ASP A 206 -15.29 -49.17 9.36
C ASP A 206 -15.37 -49.59 7.89
N THR A 207 -15.84 -48.68 7.02
CA THR A 207 -16.07 -48.80 5.57
C THR A 207 -17.36 -49.49 5.14
N ILE A 208 -18.26 -49.76 6.09
CA ILE A 208 -19.62 -50.21 5.83
C ILE A 208 -20.53 -48.98 5.99
N PRO A 209 -21.20 -48.52 4.92
CA PRO A 209 -22.13 -47.41 5.06
C PRO A 209 -23.29 -47.77 6.00
N ASN A 210 -23.81 -46.80 6.75
CA ASN A 210 -24.80 -46.96 7.81
C ASN A 210 -26.00 -47.83 7.37
N TYR A 211 -26.56 -47.57 6.18
CA TYR A 211 -27.68 -48.37 5.66
C TYR A 211 -27.38 -49.87 5.39
N GLN A 212 -26.12 -50.27 5.52
CA GLN A 212 -25.63 -51.65 5.44
C GLN A 212 -25.02 -52.15 6.76
N ASP A 213 -24.90 -51.29 7.77
CA ASP A 213 -24.36 -51.60 9.09
C ASP A 213 -25.46 -51.65 10.15
N PRO A 214 -25.67 -52.80 10.82
CA PRO A 214 -26.59 -52.87 11.94
C PRO A 214 -26.15 -52.13 13.21
N ASP A 215 -24.95 -51.58 13.28
CA ASP A 215 -24.32 -50.98 14.47
C ASP A 215 -23.51 -49.74 14.06
N ASP A 216 -24.21 -48.69 13.58
CA ASP A 216 -23.62 -47.56 12.85
C ASP A 216 -22.45 -46.87 13.58
N ASP A 217 -22.55 -46.72 14.91
CA ASP A 217 -21.53 -46.07 15.75
C ASP A 217 -20.47 -47.06 16.28
N GLY A 218 -20.63 -48.36 16.00
CA GLY A 218 -19.72 -49.43 16.38
C GLY A 218 -19.60 -49.69 17.89
N ASP A 219 -20.55 -49.22 18.72
CA ASP A 219 -20.49 -49.37 20.18
C ASP A 219 -20.84 -50.79 20.66
N GLY A 220 -21.40 -51.61 19.77
CA GLY A 220 -21.80 -53.00 20.01
C GLY A 220 -23.23 -53.16 20.51
N ILE A 221 -24.04 -52.10 20.46
CA ILE A 221 -25.49 -52.12 20.54
C ILE A 221 -25.96 -52.35 19.10
N ASN A 222 -26.92 -51.65 18.54
CA ASN A 222 -27.47 -51.94 17.21
C ASN A 222 -28.45 -50.81 16.98
N THR A 223 -28.36 -50.14 15.85
CA THR A 223 -29.03 -48.86 15.61
C THR A 223 -30.53 -48.92 15.94
N ALA A 224 -31.25 -49.95 15.51
CA ALA A 224 -32.67 -50.14 15.85
C ALA A 224 -33.00 -50.32 17.36
N ALA A 225 -32.03 -50.73 18.18
CA ALA A 225 -32.18 -50.82 19.63
C ALA A 225 -32.03 -49.45 20.32
N GLU A 226 -31.24 -48.57 19.73
CA GLU A 226 -30.98 -47.19 20.17
C GLU A 226 -32.00 -46.21 19.61
N CYS A 227 -32.49 -46.46 18.40
CA CYS A 227 -33.56 -45.74 17.73
C CYS A 227 -34.84 -46.59 17.61
N PRO A 228 -35.56 -46.87 18.73
CA PRO A 228 -36.74 -47.73 18.72
C PRO A 228 -37.96 -47.14 17.99
N SER A 229 -37.89 -45.89 17.55
CA SER A 229 -38.88 -45.23 16.69
C SER A 229 -38.26 -44.06 15.94
N ALA A 230 -38.17 -44.16 14.61
CA ALA A 230 -37.80 -43.04 13.75
C ALA A 230 -38.88 -41.92 13.73
N PRO A 231 -38.50 -40.63 13.65
CA PRO A 231 -37.12 -40.13 13.67
C PRO A 231 -36.46 -40.35 15.05
N CYS A 232 -35.16 -40.61 15.04
CA CYS A 232 -34.36 -40.88 16.23
C CYS A 232 -34.40 -39.69 17.20
N THR A 233 -34.18 -39.96 18.49
CA THR A 233 -34.23 -38.89 19.50
C THR A 233 -32.94 -38.09 19.39
N ASP A 234 -33.09 -36.78 19.49
CA ASP A 234 -32.07 -35.75 19.64
C ASP A 234 -32.57 -34.96 20.86
N SER A 235 -31.95 -35.21 22.01
CA SER A 235 -32.45 -34.87 23.34
C SER A 235 -32.10 -33.44 23.75
N ASP A 236 -30.95 -32.94 23.30
CA ASP A 236 -30.43 -31.58 23.51
C ASP A 236 -30.76 -30.63 22.34
N GLY A 237 -31.05 -31.15 21.16
CA GLY A 237 -31.48 -30.40 19.99
C GLY A 237 -30.32 -29.84 19.17
N ASP A 238 -29.12 -30.42 19.28
CA ASP A 238 -27.90 -30.01 18.59
C ASP A 238 -27.81 -30.54 17.13
N THR A 239 -28.83 -31.28 16.70
CA THR A 239 -28.98 -31.91 15.38
C THR A 239 -28.19 -33.20 15.15
N VAL A 240 -27.36 -33.61 16.12
CA VAL A 240 -26.75 -34.93 16.19
C VAL A 240 -27.69 -35.87 16.97
N PRO A 241 -28.11 -37.01 16.38
CA PRO A 241 -28.95 -37.96 17.11
C PRO A 241 -28.24 -38.61 18.31
N ASP A 242 -28.98 -38.82 19.43
CA ASP A 242 -28.50 -39.40 20.71
C ASP A 242 -27.63 -40.67 20.60
N TYR A 243 -27.79 -41.42 19.51
CA TYR A 243 -27.11 -42.71 19.28
C TYR A 243 -25.81 -42.59 18.48
N LEU A 244 -25.58 -41.47 17.80
CA LEU A 244 -24.31 -41.19 17.12
C LEU A 244 -23.33 -40.45 18.05
N GLU A 245 -23.85 -39.87 19.12
CA GLU A 245 -23.03 -39.20 20.11
C GLU A 245 -22.27 -40.21 20.99
N PRO A 246 -21.05 -39.86 21.45
CA PRO A 246 -20.20 -40.76 22.21
C PRO A 246 -20.89 -41.24 23.49
N ASN A 247 -21.39 -42.47 23.42
CA ASN A 247 -22.08 -43.24 24.44
C ASN A 247 -21.70 -42.90 25.90
N ASN A 248 -22.60 -42.17 26.59
CA ASN A 248 -22.81 -42.14 28.04
C ASN A 248 -21.60 -41.66 28.90
N VAL A 249 -20.92 -40.61 28.42
CA VAL A 249 -20.00 -39.76 29.20
C VAL A 249 -20.77 -38.52 29.73
N ASP A 250 -20.25 -37.92 30.79
CA ASP A 250 -20.74 -36.71 31.46
C ASP A 250 -19.48 -35.85 31.61
N THR A 251 -19.15 -35.08 30.57
CA THR A 251 -17.86 -34.37 30.43
C THR A 251 -17.71 -33.34 31.55
N ASP A 252 -18.72 -32.50 31.76
CA ASP A 252 -18.73 -31.44 32.78
C ASP A 252 -19.08 -31.92 34.22
N SER A 253 -19.52 -33.17 34.38
CA SER A 253 -19.97 -33.77 35.64
C SER A 253 -21.23 -33.14 36.26
N ASN A 254 -22.13 -32.55 35.46
CA ASN A 254 -23.36 -31.90 35.92
C ASN A 254 -24.55 -32.85 36.12
N LEU A 255 -24.39 -34.13 35.78
CA LEU A 255 -25.38 -35.23 35.86
C LEU A 255 -26.38 -35.31 34.69
N ALA A 256 -26.27 -34.43 33.69
CA ALA A 256 -26.65 -34.76 32.33
C ALA A 256 -25.51 -35.56 31.70
N MET A 257 -25.83 -36.32 30.67
CA MET A 257 -24.84 -37.00 29.86
C MET A 257 -24.79 -36.20 28.57
N ASN A 258 -23.67 -36.20 27.86
CA ASN A 258 -23.46 -35.38 26.66
C ASN A 258 -24.68 -35.38 25.71
N HIS A 259 -25.13 -36.57 25.26
CA HIS A 259 -26.40 -36.77 24.50
C HIS A 259 -27.73 -36.29 25.11
N ALA A 260 -27.71 -35.64 26.25
CA ALA A 260 -28.86 -35.06 26.92
C ALA A 260 -28.51 -33.73 27.60
N ASP A 261 -27.36 -33.18 27.26
CA ASP A 261 -26.80 -31.93 27.71
C ASP A 261 -26.59 -31.03 26.50
N ASN A 262 -26.80 -29.73 26.67
CA ASN A 262 -26.81 -28.79 25.56
C ASN A 262 -25.61 -27.82 25.62
N ASP A 263 -24.62 -28.20 26.43
CA ASP A 263 -23.44 -27.48 26.95
C ASP A 263 -22.58 -28.58 27.59
N ASP A 264 -21.97 -29.40 26.73
CA ASP A 264 -21.44 -30.73 27.06
C ASP A 264 -20.24 -30.68 28.00
N ASP A 265 -19.35 -29.73 27.77
CA ASP A 265 -18.11 -29.49 28.51
C ASP A 265 -18.31 -28.48 29.67
N GLY A 266 -19.41 -27.73 29.65
CA GLY A 266 -19.90 -26.89 30.75
C GLY A 266 -19.24 -25.51 30.80
N ASP A 267 -18.71 -25.02 29.68
CA ASP A 267 -18.05 -23.73 29.55
C ASP A 267 -19.01 -22.53 29.40
N SER A 268 -20.31 -22.80 29.24
CA SER A 268 -21.40 -21.83 29.00
C SER A 268 -21.55 -21.34 27.56
N ILE A 269 -20.77 -21.84 26.62
CA ILE A 269 -21.12 -21.90 25.21
C ILE A 269 -22.08 -23.10 25.04
N LEU A 270 -22.86 -23.11 23.96
CA LEU A 270 -23.79 -24.22 23.72
C LEU A 270 -23.19 -25.03 22.59
N THR A 271 -23.28 -26.36 22.65
CA THR A 271 -22.83 -27.29 21.59
C THR A 271 -23.23 -26.81 20.18
N ALA A 272 -24.46 -26.30 20.04
CA ALA A 272 -24.98 -25.80 18.77
C ALA A 272 -24.38 -24.45 18.28
N ASN A 273 -23.67 -23.71 19.13
CA ASN A 273 -22.93 -22.49 18.79
C ASN A 273 -21.45 -22.78 18.51
N GLU A 274 -21.00 -24.00 18.74
CA GLU A 274 -19.64 -24.48 18.46
C GLU A 274 -19.55 -25.19 17.10
N ASP A 275 -20.66 -25.24 16.35
CA ASP A 275 -20.69 -25.50 14.91
C ASP A 275 -20.16 -24.26 14.15
N ILE A 276 -18.83 -24.09 14.16
CA ILE A 276 -18.15 -22.89 13.65
C ILE A 276 -18.34 -22.75 12.15
N ASN A 277 -18.38 -23.87 11.43
CA ASN A 277 -18.51 -23.89 9.98
C ASN A 277 -19.98 -23.83 9.49
N GLY A 278 -20.96 -24.02 10.38
CA GLY A 278 -22.38 -23.88 10.14
C GLY A 278 -23.00 -25.00 9.29
N ASN A 279 -22.38 -26.19 9.29
CA ASN A 279 -22.85 -27.37 8.54
C ASN A 279 -23.93 -28.16 9.29
N GLY A 280 -24.19 -27.85 10.57
CA GLY A 280 -25.08 -28.59 11.45
C GLY A 280 -24.46 -29.85 12.06
N ASP A 281 -23.13 -29.92 12.16
CA ASP A 281 -22.38 -31.04 12.71
C ASP A 281 -21.21 -30.53 13.56
N PRO A 282 -21.41 -30.18 14.84
CA PRO A 282 -20.35 -29.69 15.73
C PRO A 282 -19.28 -30.76 16.04
N THR A 283 -19.45 -32.00 15.58
CA THR A 283 -18.50 -33.09 15.86
C THR A 283 -17.25 -33.05 14.99
N ASP A 284 -17.23 -32.23 13.93
CA ASP A 284 -16.09 -32.08 13.02
C ASP A 284 -15.31 -30.76 13.17
N ASP A 285 -15.75 -29.87 14.05
CA ASP A 285 -15.08 -28.62 14.39
C ASP A 285 -14.05 -28.85 15.54
N ASP A 286 -12.77 -28.65 15.21
CA ASP A 286 -11.58 -28.82 16.05
C ASP A 286 -10.62 -27.67 15.68
N LEU A 287 -10.84 -26.51 16.31
CA LEU A 287 -10.24 -25.23 15.91
C LEU A 287 -8.71 -25.22 16.11
N ASP A 288 -8.22 -25.72 17.24
CA ASP A 288 -6.78 -25.78 17.54
C ASP A 288 -6.08 -27.03 16.96
N GLY A 289 -6.85 -28.03 16.52
CA GLY A 289 -6.35 -29.25 15.90
C GLY A 289 -5.71 -30.25 16.87
N ASP A 290 -6.04 -30.19 18.16
CA ASP A 290 -5.52 -31.12 19.18
C ASP A 290 -6.19 -32.52 19.12
N GLY A 291 -7.32 -32.60 18.42
CA GLY A 291 -8.12 -33.81 18.23
C GLY A 291 -9.29 -33.99 19.21
N ILE A 292 -9.62 -32.95 19.98
CA ILE A 292 -10.84 -32.82 20.76
C ILE A 292 -11.74 -31.79 20.05
N PRO A 293 -12.95 -32.15 19.62
CA PRO A 293 -13.85 -31.17 19.03
C PRO A 293 -14.24 -30.07 20.02
N ASN A 294 -14.46 -28.85 19.52
CA ASN A 294 -14.74 -27.64 20.32
C ASN A 294 -15.78 -27.87 21.42
N TYR A 295 -16.93 -28.47 21.08
CA TYR A 295 -18.01 -28.77 22.05
C TYR A 295 -17.64 -29.72 23.21
N LEU A 296 -16.43 -30.29 23.19
CA LEU A 296 -15.85 -31.13 24.25
C LEU A 296 -14.48 -30.62 24.73
N ASP A 297 -13.95 -29.57 24.11
CA ASP A 297 -12.70 -28.93 24.49
C ASP A 297 -12.95 -27.90 25.60
N ALA A 298 -11.98 -27.71 26.47
CA ALA A 298 -12.03 -26.68 27.50
C ALA A 298 -11.22 -25.43 27.11
N ASP A 299 -10.54 -25.46 25.96
CA ASP A 299 -9.59 -24.45 25.45
C ASP A 299 -9.64 -24.47 23.90
N ASP A 300 -10.79 -24.07 23.34
CA ASP A 300 -11.18 -24.26 21.93
C ASP A 300 -10.13 -23.78 20.90
N ASP A 301 -9.48 -22.65 21.14
CA ASP A 301 -8.49 -22.05 20.23
C ASP A 301 -7.03 -22.39 20.62
N GLY A 302 -6.85 -23.06 21.75
CA GLY A 302 -5.55 -23.53 22.24
C GLY A 302 -4.59 -22.41 22.69
N ASP A 303 -5.10 -21.21 23.03
CA ASP A 303 -4.29 -20.08 23.52
C ASP A 303 -3.75 -20.32 24.96
N GLY A 304 -4.35 -21.28 25.68
CA GLY A 304 -4.02 -21.66 27.05
C GLY A 304 -4.90 -21.03 28.13
N THR A 305 -5.99 -20.39 27.75
CA THR A 305 -7.02 -19.76 28.59
C THR A 305 -8.34 -20.51 28.41
N ASP A 306 -8.78 -21.24 29.45
CA ASP A 306 -10.01 -22.03 29.33
C ASP A 306 -11.22 -21.22 28.76
N THR A 307 -11.96 -21.77 27.79
CA THR A 307 -13.12 -21.20 27.05
C THR A 307 -14.13 -20.51 27.99
N ILE A 308 -14.40 -21.13 29.16
CA ILE A 308 -15.28 -20.62 30.23
C ILE A 308 -14.85 -19.26 30.82
N THR A 309 -13.54 -18.96 30.76
CA THR A 309 -12.93 -17.74 31.32
C THR A 309 -13.08 -16.58 30.36
N GLU A 310 -12.95 -16.87 29.08
CA GLU A 310 -12.99 -15.92 27.96
C GLU A 310 -14.44 -15.53 27.67
N GLY A 311 -15.28 -16.55 27.46
CA GLY A 311 -16.67 -16.41 27.06
C GLY A 311 -16.84 -15.73 25.70
N THR A 312 -18.06 -15.28 25.41
CA THR A 312 -18.42 -14.65 24.12
C THR A 312 -17.96 -13.19 24.00
N GLY A 313 -16.86 -12.82 24.67
CA GLY A 313 -16.23 -11.51 24.55
C GLY A 313 -15.61 -11.30 23.18
N ASP A 314 -15.06 -10.11 22.98
CA ASP A 314 -14.26 -9.71 21.83
C ASP A 314 -13.34 -8.62 22.41
N SER A 315 -12.15 -9.05 22.87
CA SER A 315 -11.27 -8.29 23.78
C SER A 315 -10.52 -7.18 23.06
N ASP A 316 -10.05 -7.51 21.87
CA ASP A 316 -9.23 -6.73 20.95
C ASP A 316 -10.05 -6.08 19.83
N GLY A 317 -11.22 -6.63 19.51
CA GLY A 317 -12.22 -5.97 18.66
C GLY A 317 -12.11 -6.32 17.18
N ASP A 318 -11.39 -7.40 16.84
CA ASP A 318 -11.21 -7.91 15.47
C ASP A 318 -12.50 -8.55 14.91
N GLY A 319 -13.47 -8.83 15.79
CA GLY A 319 -14.77 -9.42 15.47
C GLY A 319 -14.82 -10.94 15.56
N ILE A 320 -13.73 -11.60 15.96
CA ILE A 320 -13.68 -12.99 16.38
C ILE A 320 -13.95 -13.04 17.90
N PRO A 321 -14.91 -13.85 18.36
CA PRO A 321 -15.12 -13.98 19.79
C PRO A 321 -13.90 -14.59 20.48
N ASN A 322 -13.53 -14.10 21.67
CA ASN A 322 -12.32 -14.54 22.37
C ASN A 322 -12.12 -16.06 22.42
N TYR A 323 -13.20 -16.82 22.65
CA TYR A 323 -13.15 -18.27 22.77
C TYR A 323 -12.89 -19.02 21.46
N LEU A 324 -12.75 -18.30 20.35
CA LEU A 324 -12.42 -18.79 19.02
C LEU A 324 -11.18 -18.06 18.47
N ASP A 325 -10.52 -17.28 19.31
CA ASP A 325 -9.53 -16.31 18.92
C ASP A 325 -8.22 -16.56 19.68
N PRO A 326 -7.27 -17.27 19.05
CA PRO A 326 -5.98 -17.58 19.66
C PRO A 326 -5.14 -16.34 19.97
N ASN A 327 -5.55 -15.16 19.48
CA ASN A 327 -4.87 -13.89 19.63
C ASN A 327 -5.63 -12.88 20.51
N SER A 328 -6.70 -13.31 21.20
CA SER A 328 -7.59 -12.47 22.03
C SER A 328 -6.91 -11.74 23.21
N GLY A 329 -5.60 -11.97 23.37
CA GLY A 329 -4.66 -11.28 24.25
C GLY A 329 -4.26 -9.87 23.78
N GLY A 330 -4.69 -9.41 22.60
CA GLY A 330 -4.43 -8.09 22.03
C GLY A 330 -3.24 -8.09 21.06
N ASP A 331 -3.33 -8.93 20.04
CA ASP A 331 -2.38 -9.15 18.92
C ASP A 331 -3.24 -9.51 17.68
N SER A 332 -4.12 -8.60 17.26
CA SER A 332 -5.33 -8.96 16.51
C SER A 332 -5.08 -9.58 15.13
N ASP A 333 -4.02 -9.18 14.43
CA ASP A 333 -3.57 -9.80 13.16
C ASP A 333 -2.68 -11.04 13.39
N GLY A 334 -2.11 -11.21 14.58
CA GLY A 334 -1.26 -12.34 14.95
C GLY A 334 0.15 -12.26 14.39
N ASP A 335 0.63 -11.06 14.09
CA ASP A 335 1.97 -10.80 13.59
C ASP A 335 3.05 -10.95 14.70
N GLY A 336 2.62 -10.93 15.97
CA GLY A 336 3.46 -11.07 17.16
C GLY A 336 3.91 -9.76 17.81
N LEU A 337 3.44 -8.62 17.32
CA LEU A 337 3.33 -7.37 18.04
C LEU A 337 2.08 -7.44 18.92
N THR A 338 1.67 -6.32 19.50
CA THR A 338 0.44 -6.28 20.30
C THR A 338 -0.26 -5.02 19.87
N ASP A 339 -1.59 -4.98 19.85
CA ASP A 339 -2.31 -3.77 19.40
C ASP A 339 -1.82 -2.49 20.11
N SER A 340 -1.35 -2.62 21.37
CA SER A 340 -0.80 -1.49 22.14
C SER A 340 0.64 -1.06 21.81
N ALA A 341 1.34 -1.82 20.98
CA ALA A 341 2.67 -1.55 20.46
C ALA A 341 2.60 -0.96 19.05
N GLU A 342 1.52 -1.21 18.32
CA GLU A 342 1.15 -0.58 17.04
C GLU A 342 0.41 0.75 17.28
N ASP A 343 1.03 1.59 18.10
CA ASP A 343 0.60 2.95 18.48
C ASP A 343 1.81 3.88 18.22
N PRO A 344 2.24 4.05 16.95
CA PRO A 344 3.49 4.73 16.60
C PRO A 344 3.58 6.17 17.16
N ASP A 345 2.48 6.92 17.09
CA ASP A 345 2.37 8.28 17.63
C ASP A 345 2.39 8.33 19.18
N GLY A 346 2.11 7.20 19.83
CA GLY A 346 2.07 7.03 21.28
C GLY A 346 0.93 7.79 21.98
N ASP A 347 -0.16 8.12 21.27
CA ASP A 347 -1.33 8.81 21.83
C ASP A 347 -2.20 7.88 22.72
N GLY A 348 -2.01 6.56 22.55
CA GLY A 348 -2.69 5.50 23.27
C GLY A 348 -3.98 5.03 22.59
N ASN A 349 -4.11 5.21 21.27
CA ASN A 349 -5.25 4.84 20.46
C ASN A 349 -4.81 4.22 19.11
N PRO A 350 -4.38 2.94 19.11
CA PRO A 350 -3.98 2.22 17.89
C PRO A 350 -5.07 2.06 16.82
N LEU A 351 -6.32 2.44 17.15
CA LEU A 351 -7.47 2.32 16.25
C LEU A 351 -7.47 3.35 15.12
N ASN A 352 -6.57 4.32 15.14
CA ASN A 352 -6.45 5.35 14.10
C ASN A 352 -5.10 5.40 13.40
N ASP A 353 -4.20 4.48 13.72
CA ASP A 353 -2.88 4.43 13.14
C ASP A 353 -2.96 3.47 11.95
N ASP A 354 -2.57 3.97 10.78
CA ASP A 354 -2.77 3.38 9.45
C ASP A 354 -1.59 3.87 8.60
N THR A 355 -0.43 3.27 8.85
CA THR A 355 0.90 3.71 8.37
C THR A 355 0.95 3.83 6.85
N ASP A 356 0.44 2.85 6.10
CA ASP A 356 0.41 2.90 4.62
C ASP A 356 -0.83 3.63 4.04
N GLY A 357 -1.78 4.02 4.89
CA GLY A 357 -3.01 4.73 4.53
C GLY A 357 -3.98 3.92 3.66
N ASP A 358 -3.92 2.59 3.66
CA ASP A 358 -4.84 1.74 2.88
C ASP A 358 -6.26 1.67 3.47
N GLY A 359 -6.40 2.07 4.73
CA GLY A 359 -7.65 2.09 5.49
C GLY A 359 -7.82 0.91 6.45
N THR A 360 -6.77 0.10 6.63
CA THR A 360 -6.66 -0.97 7.62
C THR A 360 -5.71 -0.48 8.71
N PRO A 361 -6.20 -0.27 9.95
CA PRO A 361 -5.30 0.17 11.01
C PRO A 361 -4.22 -0.89 11.28
N ASN A 362 -3.02 -0.46 11.64
CA ASN A 362 -1.83 -1.30 11.85
C ASN A 362 -2.12 -2.56 12.67
N TYR A 363 -2.82 -2.43 13.82
CA TYR A 363 -3.17 -3.58 14.67
C TYR A 363 -4.08 -4.65 14.00
N LEU A 364 -4.52 -4.44 12.76
CA LEU A 364 -5.29 -5.38 11.93
C LEU A 364 -4.66 -5.58 10.55
N ASP A 365 -3.49 -5.01 10.30
CA ASP A 365 -2.79 -5.10 9.03
C ASP A 365 -1.67 -6.13 9.10
N ASP A 366 -1.58 -6.97 8.06
CA ASP A 366 -0.51 -7.96 7.98
C ASP A 366 0.79 -7.33 7.42
N ASP A 367 0.74 -6.09 6.89
CA ASP A 367 1.76 -5.38 6.09
C ASP A 367 1.66 -3.86 6.36
N ASP A 368 1.96 -3.45 7.60
CA ASP A 368 1.71 -2.11 8.17
C ASP A 368 2.15 -0.92 7.29
N ASP A 369 3.31 -1.04 6.64
CA ASP A 369 3.93 0.01 5.81
C ASP A 369 3.65 -0.16 4.30
N GLY A 370 3.00 -1.25 3.91
CA GLY A 370 2.62 -1.56 2.54
C GLY A 370 3.78 -1.84 1.57
N ASP A 371 4.97 -2.18 2.05
CA ASP A 371 6.15 -2.47 1.22
C ASP A 371 6.05 -3.86 0.51
N GLY A 372 5.17 -4.73 1.04
CA GLY A 372 4.90 -6.08 0.56
C GLY A 372 5.66 -7.20 1.27
N ILE A 373 6.22 -6.92 2.44
CA ILE A 373 6.85 -7.84 3.39
C ILE A 373 6.04 -7.84 4.68
N ASP A 374 5.28 -8.93 4.92
CA ASP A 374 4.42 -9.03 6.11
C ASP A 374 5.13 -8.61 7.43
N THR A 375 4.47 -7.79 8.28
CA THR A 375 4.92 -7.22 9.57
C THR A 375 5.65 -8.25 10.45
N ILE A 376 5.12 -9.48 10.52
CA ILE A 376 5.71 -10.63 11.23
C ILE A 376 7.13 -11.02 10.76
N THR A 377 7.46 -10.75 9.50
CA THR A 377 8.72 -11.10 8.85
C THR A 377 9.81 -10.09 9.20
N GLU A 378 9.43 -8.83 9.25
CA GLU A 378 10.28 -7.68 9.58
C GLU A 378 10.54 -7.65 11.09
N GLY A 379 9.45 -7.67 11.86
CA GLY A 379 9.43 -7.52 13.30
C GLY A 379 9.94 -6.16 13.74
N THR A 380 10.41 -6.06 14.98
CA THR A 380 10.90 -4.79 15.56
C THR A 380 12.33 -4.43 15.11
N GLY A 381 12.61 -4.58 13.81
CA GLY A 381 13.87 -4.24 13.17
C GLY A 381 14.17 -2.74 13.18
N ASP A 382 15.21 -2.38 12.45
CA ASP A 382 15.68 -1.01 12.15
C ASP A 382 16.91 -1.27 11.24
N SER A 383 16.61 -1.55 9.98
CA SER A 383 17.48 -2.18 9.00
C SER A 383 18.49 -1.20 8.42
N ASP A 384 18.08 0.05 8.25
CA ASP A 384 18.89 1.11 7.65
C ASP A 384 19.47 2.09 8.70
N GLY A 385 18.87 2.17 9.90
CA GLY A 385 19.42 2.83 11.09
C GLY A 385 18.89 4.23 11.36
N ASP A 386 17.76 4.60 10.76
CA ASP A 386 17.10 5.91 10.84
C ASP A 386 16.36 6.15 12.18
N GLY A 387 15.98 5.08 12.87
CA GLY A 387 15.23 5.10 14.12
C GLY A 387 13.76 4.73 14.00
N ILE A 388 13.30 4.45 12.78
CA ILE A 388 11.97 3.93 12.45
C ILE A 388 12.08 2.40 12.37
N PRO A 389 11.19 1.64 13.03
CA PRO A 389 11.20 0.19 12.91
C PRO A 389 10.82 -0.25 11.50
N ASP A 390 11.49 -1.28 10.95
CA ASP A 390 11.21 -1.85 9.61
C ASP A 390 9.70 -1.95 9.31
N TYR A 391 8.89 -2.48 10.23
CA TYR A 391 7.43 -2.61 10.03
C TYR A 391 6.63 -1.30 9.92
N LEU A 392 7.26 -0.15 10.05
CA LEU A 392 6.67 1.18 9.88
C LEU A 392 7.40 1.99 8.80
N ASP A 393 8.38 1.39 8.11
CA ASP A 393 9.35 2.03 7.22
C ASP A 393 9.35 1.33 5.86
N ALA A 394 8.61 1.91 4.91
CA ALA A 394 8.45 1.36 3.57
C ALA A 394 9.76 1.38 2.73
N ASP A 395 10.82 2.05 3.21
CA ASP A 395 12.10 2.21 2.53
C ASP A 395 13.31 1.60 3.30
N ASP A 396 13.04 0.69 4.25
CA ASP A 396 14.02 -0.05 5.09
C ASP A 396 15.09 -0.85 4.31
N ASP A 397 14.78 -1.17 3.04
CA ASP A 397 15.57 -2.03 2.17
C ASP A 397 16.63 -1.27 1.34
N GLY A 398 16.57 0.07 1.44
CA GLY A 398 17.36 1.06 0.73
C GLY A 398 18.79 1.27 1.27
N PRO A 399 19.68 1.91 0.49
CA PRO A 399 20.93 2.45 1.01
C PRO A 399 20.73 3.90 1.46
N GLY A 400 20.49 4.14 2.74
CA GLY A 400 20.20 5.48 3.26
C GLY A 400 19.65 5.38 4.67
N ALA A 401 18.87 6.37 5.06
CA ALA A 401 18.05 6.39 6.25
C ALA A 401 16.57 6.64 5.86
N GLY A 402 16.07 5.92 4.83
CA GLY A 402 14.74 6.20 4.27
C GLY A 402 14.59 7.53 3.50
N ASP A 403 13.45 7.66 2.81
CA ASP A 403 12.80 8.89 2.32
C ASP A 403 11.33 8.48 2.03
N SER A 404 10.62 8.17 3.12
CA SER A 404 9.35 7.43 3.14
C SER A 404 8.23 8.13 2.37
N ASP A 405 8.22 9.46 2.39
CA ASP A 405 7.21 10.29 1.73
C ASP A 405 7.66 10.81 0.34
N GLY A 406 8.98 10.75 0.06
CA GLY A 406 9.59 11.11 -1.20
C GLY A 406 9.77 12.61 -1.40
N ASP A 407 9.81 13.41 -0.33
CA ASP A 407 9.99 14.85 -0.37
C ASP A 407 11.47 15.29 -0.49
N GLY A 408 12.40 14.35 -0.32
CA GLY A 408 13.83 14.58 -0.51
C GLY A 408 14.61 14.89 0.77
N VAL A 409 13.98 14.80 1.93
CA VAL A 409 14.64 14.69 3.24
C VAL A 409 14.70 13.21 3.64
N ASP A 410 15.84 12.77 4.20
CA ASP A 410 15.95 11.41 4.74
C ASP A 410 15.20 11.35 6.10
N ASP A 411 14.48 10.26 6.39
CA ASP A 411 13.61 10.09 7.59
C ASP A 411 14.31 10.38 8.93
N ASP A 412 15.64 10.15 9.01
CA ASP A 412 16.44 10.46 10.21
C ASP A 412 16.78 11.95 10.41
N GLN A 413 16.48 12.77 9.41
CA GLN A 413 16.70 14.22 9.39
C GLN A 413 15.42 15.03 9.65
N GLU A 414 14.24 14.44 9.50
CA GLU A 414 12.91 15.07 9.70
C GLU A 414 12.55 15.19 11.18
N VAL A 415 13.46 15.83 11.92
CA VAL A 415 13.37 16.01 13.36
C VAL A 415 13.72 17.43 13.75
N VAL A 416 12.81 18.11 14.45
CA VAL A 416 13.01 19.47 15.00
C VAL A 416 14.22 19.57 15.94
N SER A 417 14.74 18.45 16.43
CA SER A 417 15.97 18.45 17.23
C SER A 417 16.73 17.14 17.16
N PRO A 418 18.07 17.16 17.06
CA PRO A 418 18.85 15.95 17.05
C PRO A 418 18.62 15.15 18.35
N ASN A 419 18.31 13.86 18.21
CA ASN A 419 17.94 12.88 19.25
C ASN A 419 16.49 12.93 19.78
N THR A 420 15.54 13.46 19.02
CA THR A 420 14.12 13.14 19.22
C THR A 420 13.76 11.80 18.59
N ASP A 421 12.50 11.40 18.71
CA ASP A 421 11.95 10.11 18.29
C ASP A 421 11.18 10.40 17.01
N PRO A 422 11.68 10.05 15.80
CA PRO A 422 11.09 10.47 14.52
C PRO A 422 9.62 10.05 14.40
N LEU A 423 9.26 8.89 14.98
CA LEU A 423 7.87 8.39 15.10
C LEU A 423 6.88 9.33 15.83
N LYS A 424 7.34 10.40 16.47
CA LYS A 424 6.51 11.33 17.26
C LYS A 424 6.64 12.79 16.86
N GLU A 425 7.51 13.10 15.92
CA GLU A 425 7.58 14.45 15.39
C GLU A 425 6.43 14.61 14.40
N ASP A 426 5.70 15.70 14.60
CA ASP A 426 4.47 16.08 13.91
C ASP A 426 4.37 17.61 14.10
N THR A 427 5.08 18.33 13.23
CA THR A 427 5.31 19.78 13.36
C THR A 427 3.98 20.53 13.29
N ASP A 428 3.11 20.18 12.35
CA ASP A 428 1.83 20.86 12.12
C ASP A 428 0.67 20.35 13.02
N ASN A 429 0.85 19.19 13.66
CA ASN A 429 -0.11 18.51 14.54
C ASN A 429 -1.40 18.04 13.82
N ASP A 430 -1.31 17.64 12.55
CA ASP A 430 -2.42 17.08 11.79
C ASP A 430 -2.64 15.57 12.02
N GLY A 431 -1.64 14.90 12.60
CA GLY A 431 -1.63 13.47 12.94
C GLY A 431 -0.88 12.59 11.94
N ILE A 432 -0.22 13.16 10.93
CA ILE A 432 0.77 12.49 10.10
C ILE A 432 2.15 12.86 10.67
N PRO A 433 2.99 11.88 11.04
CA PRO A 433 4.36 12.18 11.45
C PRO A 433 5.18 12.75 10.30
N ASN A 434 6.19 13.57 10.61
CA ASN A 434 6.99 14.28 9.61
C ASN A 434 7.53 13.38 8.49
N TYR A 435 8.16 12.26 8.84
CA TYR A 435 8.68 11.29 7.85
C TYR A 435 7.64 10.67 6.90
N MET A 436 6.36 10.97 7.08
CA MET A 436 5.26 10.57 6.20
C MET A 436 4.49 11.77 5.61
N ASP A 437 4.93 13.01 5.87
CA ASP A 437 4.24 14.24 5.53
C ASP A 437 5.05 15.18 4.62
N ALA A 438 4.68 15.22 3.34
CA ALA A 438 5.37 16.02 2.33
C ALA A 438 5.22 17.55 2.46
N ASP A 439 4.63 18.04 3.55
CA ASP A 439 4.37 19.44 3.93
C ASP A 439 4.42 19.50 5.46
N ASP A 440 5.61 19.21 5.99
CA ASP A 440 5.91 18.90 7.39
C ASP A 440 5.32 19.88 8.42
N ASP A 441 5.37 21.17 8.10
CA ASP A 441 4.90 22.25 8.96
C ASP A 441 3.47 22.73 8.64
N GLY A 442 2.89 22.18 7.57
CA GLY A 442 1.53 22.42 7.11
C GLY A 442 1.29 23.84 6.61
N ASP A 443 2.33 24.52 6.11
CA ASP A 443 2.23 25.90 5.64
C ASP A 443 1.72 26.04 4.19
N GLY A 444 1.67 24.91 3.47
CA GLY A 444 1.19 24.79 2.10
C GLY A 444 2.28 24.85 1.03
N ILE A 445 3.54 25.05 1.40
CA ILE A 445 4.72 24.79 0.57
C ILE A 445 5.19 23.36 0.90
N PRO A 446 5.24 22.44 -0.08
CA PRO A 446 5.81 21.13 0.17
C PRO A 446 7.30 21.21 0.49
N THR A 447 7.81 20.39 1.41
CA THR A 447 9.23 20.32 1.82
C THR A 447 10.20 20.36 0.64
N ILE A 448 9.90 19.59 -0.41
CA ILE A 448 10.74 19.52 -1.63
C ILE A 448 10.89 20.86 -2.38
N ASP A 449 9.93 21.76 -2.23
CA ASP A 449 9.90 23.08 -2.86
C ASP A 449 10.53 24.17 -1.95
N GLU A 450 11.04 23.81 -0.77
CA GLU A 450 11.67 24.70 0.23
C GLU A 450 13.21 24.67 0.21
N ASP A 451 13.79 24.01 -0.80
CA ASP A 451 15.20 24.17 -1.22
C ASP A 451 15.35 25.50 -1.98
N ILE A 452 15.43 26.60 -1.23
CA ILE A 452 15.44 27.99 -1.71
C ILE A 452 16.72 28.28 -2.51
N ASN A 453 17.87 27.81 -2.02
CA ASN A 453 19.17 28.02 -2.68
C ASN A 453 19.40 27.05 -3.87
N GLY A 454 18.62 25.97 -3.96
CA GLY A 454 18.63 25.02 -5.06
C GLY A 454 19.83 24.06 -5.06
N ASP A 455 20.46 23.84 -3.91
CA ASP A 455 21.58 22.92 -3.73
C ASP A 455 21.13 21.45 -3.60
N GLY A 456 19.83 21.24 -3.35
CA GLY A 456 19.18 19.95 -3.21
C GLY A 456 19.15 19.40 -1.79
N ASP A 457 19.31 20.24 -0.77
CA ASP A 457 19.26 19.90 0.65
C ASP A 457 18.43 20.95 1.44
N PRO A 458 17.09 20.79 1.52
CA PRO A 458 16.23 21.73 2.26
C PRO A 458 16.48 21.70 3.78
N THR A 459 17.26 20.74 4.30
CA THR A 459 17.49 20.61 5.75
C THR A 459 18.39 21.68 6.34
N ASN A 460 19.03 22.48 5.48
CA ASN A 460 19.95 23.54 5.86
C ASN A 460 19.45 24.96 5.54
N ASP A 461 18.30 25.09 4.88
CA ASP A 461 17.69 26.37 4.54
C ASP A 461 16.87 26.88 5.75
N ASP A 462 17.35 27.94 6.40
CA ASP A 462 16.79 28.55 7.63
C ASP A 462 16.88 30.08 7.46
N ILE A 463 15.88 30.67 6.81
CA ILE A 463 16.01 32.03 6.27
C ILE A 463 16.07 33.11 7.36
N ASP A 464 15.39 32.93 8.49
CA ASP A 464 15.43 33.89 9.62
C ASP A 464 16.52 33.57 10.67
N ASN A 465 17.25 32.47 10.48
CA ASN A 465 18.34 31.97 11.32
C ASN A 465 17.92 31.74 12.79
N ASP A 466 16.67 31.32 13.04
CA ASP A 466 16.21 30.98 14.39
C ASP A 466 16.66 29.59 14.87
N GLY A 467 17.16 28.77 13.94
CA GLY A 467 17.64 27.40 14.14
C GLY A 467 16.62 26.33 13.77
N THR A 468 15.53 26.71 13.12
CA THR A 468 14.48 25.83 12.58
C THR A 468 14.51 25.98 11.05
N PRO A 469 14.85 24.93 10.29
CA PRO A 469 14.79 25.00 8.84
C PRO A 469 13.37 25.31 8.35
N ASN A 470 13.24 25.96 7.18
CA ASN A 470 11.97 26.42 6.62
C ASN A 470 10.91 25.31 6.56
N TYR A 471 11.28 24.10 6.12
CA TYR A 471 10.35 22.96 6.07
C TYR A 471 9.77 22.51 7.42
N LEU A 472 10.30 23.03 8.54
CA LEU A 472 9.80 22.81 9.90
C LEU A 472 9.30 24.12 10.56
N ASP A 473 9.28 25.25 9.85
CA ASP A 473 8.93 26.57 10.37
C ASP A 473 7.77 27.26 9.64
N THR A 474 6.62 27.26 10.32
CA THR A 474 5.40 27.91 9.85
C THR A 474 5.45 29.43 9.58
N ASP A 475 6.58 30.10 9.87
CA ASP A 475 6.86 31.53 9.78
C ASP A 475 8.29 31.80 9.25
N ASP A 476 8.67 31.16 8.15
CA ASP A 476 9.99 31.20 7.46
C ASP A 476 10.83 32.45 7.72
N ASP A 477 10.33 33.65 7.37
CA ASP A 477 11.08 34.91 7.42
C ASP A 477 11.12 35.61 8.80
N GLY A 478 10.41 35.04 9.79
CA GLY A 478 10.33 35.54 11.15
C GLY A 478 9.70 36.94 11.30
N ASP A 479 8.88 37.40 10.35
CA ASP A 479 8.16 38.69 10.42
C ASP A 479 6.99 38.66 11.44
N GLY A 480 6.51 37.46 11.77
CA GLY A 480 5.39 37.19 12.66
C GLY A 480 4.05 36.93 11.97
N THR A 481 4.04 36.65 10.67
CA THR A 481 2.89 36.43 9.79
C THR A 481 2.98 35.11 9.02
N SER A 482 3.11 33.98 9.69
CA SER A 482 2.98 32.61 9.10
C SER A 482 2.68 32.49 7.60
N THR A 483 3.62 31.87 6.88
CA THR A 483 3.73 31.70 5.43
C THR A 483 2.39 31.47 4.72
N THR A 484 1.55 30.58 5.27
CA THR A 484 0.15 30.33 4.82
C THR A 484 -0.71 31.58 4.58
N ASN A 485 -0.42 32.69 5.28
CA ASN A 485 -1.22 33.91 5.32
C ASN A 485 -0.64 35.06 4.49
N GLU A 486 0.50 34.83 3.85
CA GLU A 486 1.26 35.84 3.10
C GLU A 486 0.95 35.77 1.60
N ASP A 487 0.44 34.63 1.15
CA ASP A 487 -0.15 34.48 -0.18
C ASP A 487 -1.66 34.83 -0.19
N SER A 488 -2.05 35.77 -1.07
CA SER A 488 -3.46 36.06 -1.34
C SER A 488 -4.21 34.95 -2.09
N ASN A 489 -3.50 33.91 -2.53
CA ASN A 489 -3.94 32.74 -3.26
C ASN A 489 -4.71 33.15 -4.52
N SER A 490 -4.03 33.94 -5.35
CA SER A 490 -4.61 34.59 -6.51
C SER A 490 -4.94 33.62 -7.66
N ASP A 491 -4.28 32.47 -7.72
CA ASP A 491 -4.45 31.40 -8.71
C ASP A 491 -5.24 30.17 -8.20
N GLY A 492 -5.30 29.94 -6.89
CA GLY A 492 -6.29 29.06 -6.26
C GLY A 492 -5.81 27.64 -5.93
N ASP A 493 -4.50 27.39 -5.89
CA ASP A 493 -3.89 26.13 -5.42
C ASP A 493 -3.62 26.14 -3.92
N GLY A 494 -3.28 27.30 -3.34
CA GLY A 494 -2.98 27.43 -1.91
C GLY A 494 -1.58 27.02 -1.53
N ASN A 495 -0.64 27.13 -2.47
CA ASN A 495 0.79 26.98 -2.23
C ASN A 495 1.44 28.38 -2.38
N PRO A 496 2.01 28.96 -1.29
CA PRO A 496 2.63 30.28 -1.31
C PRO A 496 3.78 30.43 -2.32
N ALA A 497 4.56 29.37 -2.58
CA ALA A 497 5.63 29.36 -3.58
C ALA A 497 5.12 29.43 -5.03
N THR A 498 3.84 29.15 -5.29
CA THR A 498 3.25 29.22 -6.64
C THR A 498 2.60 30.57 -6.94
N ASN A 499 3.25 31.35 -7.81
CA ASN A 499 2.83 32.75 -8.09
C ASN A 499 2.74 33.56 -6.78
N PRO A 500 3.87 33.68 -6.05
CA PRO A 500 3.91 34.37 -4.78
C PRO A 500 3.47 35.83 -4.91
N ASP A 501 2.91 36.36 -3.82
CA ASP A 501 2.76 37.79 -3.67
C ASP A 501 4.12 38.40 -3.29
N ASP A 502 4.40 39.55 -3.88
CA ASP A 502 5.60 40.38 -3.68
C ASP A 502 5.05 41.81 -3.53
N THR A 503 5.06 42.31 -2.31
CA THR A 503 4.31 43.50 -1.91
C THR A 503 5.02 44.78 -2.32
N ASP A 504 6.34 44.82 -2.21
CA ASP A 504 7.14 46.02 -2.38
C ASP A 504 7.91 46.07 -3.73
N GLY A 505 8.15 44.92 -4.35
CA GLY A 505 8.59 44.74 -5.72
C GLY A 505 10.09 44.53 -5.91
N ASP A 506 10.81 44.03 -4.90
CA ASP A 506 12.23 43.69 -4.93
C ASP A 506 12.56 42.34 -5.60
N SER A 507 11.55 41.51 -5.84
CA SER A 507 11.64 40.15 -6.42
C SER A 507 11.80 39.03 -5.40
N ILE A 508 11.70 39.34 -4.11
CA ILE A 508 11.63 38.38 -3.02
C ILE A 508 10.15 38.12 -2.70
N PRO A 509 9.71 36.86 -2.63
CA PRO A 509 8.36 36.52 -2.18
C PRO A 509 8.12 37.01 -0.74
N ASN A 510 6.91 37.48 -0.43
CA ASN A 510 6.59 37.94 0.93
C ASN A 510 6.94 36.91 2.03
N TYR A 511 6.79 35.61 1.74
CA TYR A 511 7.07 34.55 2.74
C TYR A 511 8.57 34.31 3.00
N LEU A 512 9.45 34.96 2.24
CA LEU A 512 10.91 34.94 2.41
C LEU A 512 11.45 36.37 2.63
N ASP A 513 10.57 37.36 2.83
CA ASP A 513 10.87 38.79 2.88
C ASP A 513 10.40 39.38 4.21
N ARG A 514 11.36 39.45 5.13
CA ARG A 514 11.15 40.00 6.49
C ARG A 514 10.61 41.43 6.49
N ASP A 515 10.82 42.20 5.42
CA ASP A 515 10.48 43.61 5.29
C ASP A 515 9.39 43.91 4.22
N ASP A 516 8.51 42.92 3.92
CA ASP A 516 7.41 42.93 2.93
C ASP A 516 6.49 44.20 2.94
N GLY A 517 6.40 44.84 4.10
CA GLY A 517 5.54 45.98 4.37
C GLY A 517 6.21 47.34 4.09
N GLY A 518 7.49 47.31 3.69
CA GLY A 518 8.40 48.41 3.48
C GLY A 518 8.04 49.37 2.32
N PRO A 519 8.51 50.62 2.33
CA PRO A 519 8.44 51.50 1.17
C PRO A 519 9.78 51.50 0.41
N GLY A 520 10.05 50.48 -0.39
CA GLY A 520 11.33 50.34 -1.09
C GLY A 520 11.33 49.06 -1.90
N PRO A 521 12.51 48.58 -2.28
CA PRO A 521 12.79 47.20 -2.62
C PRO A 521 13.48 46.45 -1.44
N GLY A 522 12.89 46.46 -0.25
CA GLY A 522 13.54 45.81 0.92
C GLY A 522 14.80 46.50 1.46
N ASP A 523 15.26 46.02 2.62
CA ASP A 523 16.58 46.18 3.28
C ASP A 523 16.55 45.22 4.50
N SER A 524 16.48 43.92 4.20
CA SER A 524 16.04 42.86 5.12
C SER A 524 16.99 42.63 6.30
N ASP A 525 18.29 42.67 6.06
CA ASP A 525 19.35 42.53 7.06
C ASP A 525 19.73 43.89 7.74
N ASN A 526 19.36 45.02 7.11
CA ASN A 526 19.63 46.41 7.50
C ASN A 526 21.10 46.85 7.36
N ASP A 527 21.85 46.31 6.40
CA ASP A 527 23.21 46.77 6.09
C ASP A 527 23.27 48.09 5.30
N GLY A 528 22.19 48.44 4.58
CA GLY A 528 22.09 49.64 3.75
C GLY A 528 22.25 49.41 2.24
N LEU A 529 22.39 48.16 1.79
CA LEU A 529 22.00 47.72 0.46
C LEU A 529 20.48 47.55 0.41
N ASN A 530 19.91 47.35 -0.77
CA ASN A 530 18.51 46.92 -0.86
C ASN A 530 18.54 45.53 -1.45
N ASP A 531 17.56 44.71 -1.09
CA ASP A 531 17.49 43.31 -1.45
C ASP A 531 17.51 43.08 -2.98
N ASP A 532 17.03 44.06 -3.79
CA ASP A 532 17.10 44.00 -5.26
C ASP A 532 18.49 44.33 -5.87
N GLU A 533 19.43 44.80 -5.06
CA GLU A 533 20.82 45.12 -5.42
C GLU A 533 21.80 44.00 -4.99
N GLU A 534 21.38 43.07 -4.13
CA GLU A 534 22.15 41.92 -3.63
C GLU A 534 22.02 40.70 -4.56
N ASP A 535 22.28 40.95 -5.85
CA ASP A 535 22.29 39.99 -6.96
C ASP A 535 23.65 40.08 -7.68
N PRO A 536 24.76 39.67 -7.02
CA PRO A 536 26.13 39.79 -7.56
C PRO A 536 26.31 39.10 -8.93
N ASP A 537 25.53 38.06 -9.21
CA ASP A 537 25.57 37.28 -10.44
C ASP A 537 24.76 37.93 -11.59
N GLY A 538 23.76 38.75 -11.23
CA GLY A 538 22.94 39.58 -12.10
C GLY A 538 21.87 38.81 -12.88
N ASP A 539 21.44 37.65 -12.39
CA ASP A 539 20.40 36.83 -13.00
C ASP A 539 18.96 37.22 -12.59
N GLY A 540 18.84 38.06 -11.56
CA GLY A 540 17.61 38.59 -11.01
C GLY A 540 16.94 37.70 -9.98
N ASN A 541 17.72 36.87 -9.28
CA ASN A 541 17.27 36.04 -8.16
C ASN A 541 18.21 36.17 -6.94
N PRO A 542 17.98 37.15 -6.05
CA PRO A 542 18.84 37.34 -4.86
C PRO A 542 18.76 36.18 -3.86
N LEU A 543 17.71 35.34 -3.92
CA LEU A 543 17.49 34.20 -3.01
C LEU A 543 18.57 33.11 -3.04
N ASN A 544 19.38 33.04 -4.11
CA ASN A 544 20.40 31.98 -4.27
C ASN A 544 21.83 32.53 -4.25
N ASP A 545 21.99 33.82 -3.96
CA ASP A 545 23.30 34.45 -3.91
C ASP A 545 23.76 34.45 -2.45
N ASP A 546 24.76 33.61 -2.18
CA ASP A 546 25.39 33.36 -0.90
C ASP A 546 26.92 33.35 -1.17
N THR A 547 27.55 34.48 -0.87
CA THR A 547 28.91 34.77 -1.31
C THR A 547 29.95 33.97 -0.54
N ASP A 548 29.78 33.81 0.77
CA ASP A 548 30.70 33.08 1.65
C ASP A 548 30.37 31.56 1.79
N ASN A 549 29.18 31.15 1.32
CA ASN A 549 28.61 29.80 1.38
C ASN A 549 28.36 29.32 2.82
N ASP A 550 27.91 30.19 3.71
CA ASP A 550 27.54 29.85 5.08
C ASP A 550 26.09 29.36 5.24
N GLY A 551 25.27 29.49 4.17
CA GLY A 551 23.87 29.09 4.11
C GLY A 551 22.88 30.25 4.22
N ILE A 552 23.34 31.47 4.47
CA ILE A 552 22.52 32.68 4.54
C ILE A 552 22.65 33.43 3.22
N PRO A 553 21.55 33.67 2.47
CA PRO A 553 21.62 34.51 1.28
C PRO A 553 22.03 35.94 1.64
N ASN A 554 22.81 36.60 0.78
CA ASN A 554 23.35 37.95 0.99
C ASN A 554 22.30 38.95 1.53
N TYR A 555 21.09 38.99 0.95
CA TYR A 555 20.03 39.91 1.40
C TYR A 555 19.55 39.73 2.86
N MET A 556 19.94 38.63 3.51
CA MET A 556 19.69 38.33 4.93
C MET A 556 20.98 38.24 5.76
N ASP A 557 22.15 38.35 5.13
CA ASP A 557 23.46 38.24 5.77
C ASP A 557 24.02 39.65 6.08
N ASP A 558 24.47 39.87 7.31
CA ASP A 558 25.06 41.16 7.71
C ASP A 558 26.57 41.26 7.41
N ASP A 559 27.18 40.20 6.86
CA ASP A 559 28.61 39.99 6.59
C ASP A 559 28.80 39.11 5.32
N ASP A 560 28.30 39.59 4.17
CA ASP A 560 28.14 38.88 2.88
C ASP A 560 29.30 37.94 2.46
N ASP A 561 30.55 38.33 2.71
CA ASP A 561 31.74 37.59 2.29
C ASP A 561 32.41 36.78 3.42
N GLY A 562 31.85 36.85 4.63
CA GLY A 562 32.27 36.13 5.82
C GLY A 562 33.64 36.56 6.36
N ASP A 563 34.10 37.76 6.02
CA ASP A 563 35.41 38.27 6.41
C ASP A 563 35.43 38.85 7.85
N GLY A 564 34.26 39.03 8.46
CA GLY A 564 34.09 39.53 9.82
C GLY A 564 33.98 41.04 9.92
N THR A 565 33.89 41.75 8.81
CA THR A 565 33.58 43.17 8.66
C THR A 565 32.15 43.29 8.10
N PRO A 566 31.17 43.71 8.92
CA PRO A 566 29.79 43.77 8.43
C PRO A 566 29.66 44.66 7.19
N THR A 567 28.86 44.24 6.21
CA THR A 567 28.62 44.93 4.92
C THR A 567 28.35 46.43 5.12
N ALA A 568 27.56 46.75 6.15
CA ALA A 568 27.20 48.12 6.52
C ALA A 568 28.39 49.05 6.87
N ASP A 569 29.50 48.48 7.32
CA ASP A 569 30.72 49.18 7.74
C ASP A 569 31.76 49.30 6.60
N GLU A 570 31.47 48.75 5.41
CA GLU A 570 32.37 48.68 4.24
C GLU A 570 32.16 49.78 3.18
N ASP A 571 31.17 50.67 3.38
CA ASP A 571 31.07 51.97 2.69
C ASP A 571 32.25 52.88 3.12
N PHE A 572 33.44 52.59 2.61
CA PHE A 572 34.70 53.24 3.00
C PHE A 572 34.63 54.76 2.83
N ASN A 573 33.88 55.22 1.83
CA ASN A 573 33.84 56.61 1.42
C ASN A 573 32.64 57.41 2.02
N ASP A 574 31.76 56.74 2.79
CA ASP A 574 30.57 57.28 3.49
C ASP A 574 29.55 57.93 2.50
N ASP A 575 29.44 57.42 1.27
CA ASP A 575 28.54 57.97 0.25
C ASP A 575 27.30 57.13 -0.10
N ALA A 576 27.18 55.97 0.54
CA ALA A 576 26.10 54.98 0.43
C ALA A 576 25.97 54.37 -0.97
N ASP A 577 27.12 54.08 -1.61
CA ASP A 577 27.25 53.36 -2.87
C ASP A 577 28.35 52.31 -2.74
N MET A 578 28.12 51.25 -1.93
CA MET A 578 29.13 50.21 -1.64
C MET A 578 29.63 49.48 -2.91
N ASN A 579 28.82 49.47 -3.96
CA ASN A 579 29.17 48.95 -5.28
C ASN A 579 30.36 49.65 -5.97
N ASP A 580 30.79 50.83 -5.49
CA ASP A 580 31.94 51.57 -6.02
C ASP A 580 33.18 51.61 -5.12
N ASP A 581 33.10 50.96 -3.96
CA ASP A 581 34.21 50.70 -3.06
C ASP A 581 34.84 49.33 -3.42
N ASP A 582 35.98 49.40 -4.11
CA ASP A 582 36.82 48.30 -4.62
C ASP A 582 38.26 48.80 -4.46
N ILE A 583 38.89 48.48 -3.32
CA ILE A 583 40.13 49.14 -2.88
C ILE A 583 41.35 48.67 -3.69
N ASP A 584 41.36 47.43 -4.17
CA ASP A 584 42.45 46.82 -4.94
C ASP A 584 42.25 46.90 -6.49
N ASP A 585 41.10 47.39 -6.95
CA ASP A 585 40.69 47.54 -8.35
C ASP A 585 40.60 46.18 -9.10
N ASP A 586 40.36 45.05 -8.43
CA ASP A 586 40.22 43.73 -9.06
C ASP A 586 38.85 43.52 -9.75
N GLY A 587 37.86 44.33 -9.36
CA GLY A 587 36.51 44.36 -9.88
C GLY A 587 35.46 43.64 -9.04
N ILE A 588 35.80 43.19 -7.83
CA ILE A 588 34.90 42.73 -6.78
C ILE A 588 34.79 43.89 -5.76
N PRO A 589 33.56 44.36 -5.42
CA PRO A 589 33.40 45.32 -4.32
C PRO A 589 33.83 44.73 -2.99
N ASN A 590 34.31 45.57 -2.08
CA ASN A 590 34.83 45.17 -0.77
C ASN A 590 33.90 44.19 -0.02
N TYR A 591 32.61 44.50 0.07
CA TYR A 591 31.62 43.65 0.75
C TYR A 591 31.37 42.26 0.13
N LEU A 592 32.01 41.95 -0.98
CA LEU A 592 31.98 40.65 -1.64
C LEU A 592 33.38 40.05 -1.78
N ASP A 593 34.41 40.67 -1.18
CA ASP A 593 35.82 40.34 -1.34
C ASP A 593 36.50 39.99 0.01
N PRO A 594 36.69 38.70 0.30
CA PRO A 594 37.33 38.25 1.54
C PRO A 594 38.80 38.70 1.75
N ASP A 595 39.43 39.29 0.73
CA ASP A 595 40.82 39.83 0.70
C ASP A 595 40.79 41.25 0.14
N ASP A 596 40.01 42.13 0.78
CA ASP A 596 39.72 43.51 0.43
C ASP A 596 40.87 44.24 -0.31
N ASP A 597 42.07 44.25 0.28
CA ASP A 597 43.21 45.01 -0.22
C ASP A 597 44.12 44.26 -1.22
N GLY A 598 43.82 42.99 -1.47
CA GLY A 598 44.52 42.11 -2.40
C GLY A 598 45.95 41.75 -1.99
N ASP A 599 46.31 41.84 -0.71
CA ASP A 599 47.66 41.53 -0.20
C ASP A 599 47.93 40.01 -0.01
N LEU A 600 46.89 39.18 -0.16
CA LEU A 600 46.85 37.72 0.02
C LEU A 600 46.74 37.27 1.48
N ILE A 601 46.20 38.12 2.36
CA ILE A 601 45.84 37.84 3.74
C ILE A 601 44.37 38.21 3.92
N ASP A 602 43.51 37.19 4.01
CA ASP A 602 42.07 37.38 4.23
C ASP A 602 41.79 38.42 5.36
N THR A 603 40.88 39.37 5.12
CA THR A 603 40.54 40.51 6.01
C THR A 603 40.34 40.08 7.47
N ILE A 604 39.70 38.92 7.65
CA ILE A 604 39.42 38.31 8.96
C ILE A 604 40.69 38.06 9.82
N ASP A 605 41.83 37.83 9.17
CA ASP A 605 43.11 37.52 9.82
C ASP A 605 43.91 38.79 10.18
N GLU A 606 43.54 39.95 9.63
CA GLU A 606 44.20 41.25 9.82
C GLU A 606 43.53 42.07 10.93
N GLY A 607 42.21 42.18 10.82
CA GLY A 607 41.34 42.95 11.73
C GLY A 607 41.53 44.46 11.65
N SER A 608 40.75 45.20 12.45
CA SER A 608 40.67 46.69 12.43
C SER A 608 41.88 47.46 12.99
N GLY A 609 43.09 47.03 12.68
CA GLY A 609 44.35 47.65 13.07
C GLY A 609 44.65 48.98 12.37
N ASP A 610 45.90 49.40 12.51
CA ASP A 610 46.57 50.49 11.77
C ASP A 610 48.06 50.29 12.12
N THR A 611 48.69 49.22 11.58
CA THR A 611 50.01 48.74 12.03
C THR A 611 51.09 49.75 11.67
N ASP A 612 50.97 50.39 10.52
CA ASP A 612 51.91 51.36 9.99
C ASP A 612 51.67 52.81 10.51
N GLY A 613 50.43 53.15 10.89
CA GLY A 613 50.02 54.43 11.48
C GLY A 613 49.56 55.51 10.49
N ASP A 614 49.26 55.16 9.24
CA ASP A 614 48.88 56.08 8.17
C ASP A 614 47.38 56.48 8.15
N ASN A 615 46.58 55.82 9.00
CA ASN A 615 45.12 55.94 9.18
C ASN A 615 44.25 55.24 8.11
N ILE A 616 44.81 54.30 7.35
CA ILE A 616 44.08 53.25 6.66
C ILE A 616 44.07 52.03 7.61
N PRO A 617 42.93 51.35 7.82
CA PRO A 617 42.91 50.10 8.56
C PRO A 617 43.73 49.01 7.86
N ASP A 618 44.37 48.10 8.63
CA ASP A 618 45.20 47.00 8.10
C ASP A 618 44.50 46.28 6.94
N TYR A 619 43.22 45.90 7.11
CA TYR A 619 42.41 45.20 6.09
C TYR A 619 42.07 45.97 4.81
N LEU A 620 42.43 47.25 4.73
CA LEU A 620 42.27 48.08 3.54
C LEU A 620 43.63 48.62 3.07
N ASP A 621 44.73 48.15 3.68
CA ASP A 621 46.08 48.66 3.51
C ASP A 621 47.02 47.58 2.99
N PRO A 622 47.22 47.50 1.66
CA PRO A 622 48.06 46.48 1.04
C PRO A 622 49.56 46.60 1.41
N ASP A 623 49.91 47.61 2.22
CA ASP A 623 51.25 47.93 2.70
C ASP A 623 51.35 47.87 4.25
N ASP A 624 50.46 47.18 4.98
CA ASP A 624 50.35 47.19 6.46
C ASP A 624 51.65 46.80 7.24
N ASP A 625 52.59 46.11 6.59
CA ASP A 625 53.90 45.75 7.17
C ASP A 625 55.03 46.78 6.93
N GLY A 626 54.70 47.85 6.19
CA GLY A 626 55.57 48.96 5.83
C GLY A 626 56.04 49.77 7.04
N PRO A 627 57.35 50.08 7.18
CA PRO A 627 57.76 51.08 8.16
C PRO A 627 57.26 52.47 7.75
N GLU A 628 57.22 53.43 8.70
CA GLU A 628 56.93 54.89 8.57
C GLU A 628 57.54 55.65 7.33
N SER A 629 58.19 55.01 6.36
CA SER A 629 58.84 55.59 5.18
C SER A 629 58.06 55.59 3.87
N GLY A 630 57.02 54.76 3.66
CA GLY A 630 56.37 54.59 2.34
C GLY A 630 57.37 54.11 1.29
N ASP A 631 57.82 52.86 1.42
CA ASP A 631 58.86 52.16 0.64
C ASP A 631 58.44 50.68 0.64
N SER A 632 57.50 50.33 -0.25
CA SER A 632 56.73 49.07 -0.26
C SER A 632 57.58 47.86 -0.65
N ASP A 633 58.48 48.00 -1.63
CA ASP A 633 59.36 46.91 -2.07
C ASP A 633 60.68 46.77 -1.27
N ASN A 634 60.91 47.71 -0.32
CA ASN A 634 62.10 47.81 0.53
C ASN A 634 63.42 48.03 -0.23
N ASP A 635 63.39 48.69 -1.39
CA ASP A 635 64.55 48.89 -2.24
C ASP A 635 65.39 50.15 -1.89
N MET A 636 64.96 50.92 -0.87
CA MET A 636 65.49 52.23 -0.45
C MET A 636 65.04 53.45 -1.27
N MET A 637 64.06 53.29 -2.16
CA MET A 637 63.30 54.33 -2.81
C MET A 637 61.92 54.44 -2.14
N PRO A 638 61.52 55.64 -1.70
CA PRO A 638 60.15 55.82 -1.24
C PRO A 638 59.16 55.81 -2.40
N ASP A 639 57.99 55.19 -2.25
CA ASP A 639 56.94 55.06 -3.28
C ASP A 639 56.58 56.43 -3.87
N GLU A 640 56.53 57.49 -3.04
CA GLU A 640 56.22 58.85 -3.50
C GLU A 640 57.28 59.45 -4.46
N ASP A 641 58.51 58.93 -4.44
CA ASP A 641 59.62 59.34 -5.28
C ASP A 641 59.76 58.46 -6.55
N GLU A 642 58.94 57.40 -6.68
CA GLU A 642 58.92 56.45 -7.81
C GLU A 642 57.89 56.82 -8.89
N ASP A 643 57.91 58.11 -9.23
CA ASP A 643 57.14 58.75 -10.31
C ASP A 643 58.12 59.22 -11.41
N PRO A 644 58.78 58.30 -12.16
CA PRO A 644 59.73 58.66 -13.22
C PRO A 644 59.14 59.53 -14.32
N ASP A 645 57.82 59.48 -14.51
CA ASP A 645 57.03 60.23 -15.47
C ASP A 645 56.75 61.68 -14.98
N GLY A 646 56.59 61.86 -13.67
CA GLY A 646 56.39 63.12 -12.96
C GLY A 646 54.94 63.63 -13.00
N ASP A 647 53.95 62.75 -13.14
CA ASP A 647 52.53 63.11 -13.17
C ASP A 647 51.87 63.16 -11.79
N GLY A 648 52.56 62.66 -10.76
CA GLY A 648 52.12 62.62 -9.37
C GLY A 648 51.31 61.38 -9.00
N ASN A 649 51.42 60.30 -9.77
CA ASN A 649 50.81 59.00 -9.46
C ASN A 649 51.84 57.85 -9.61
N PRO A 650 52.65 57.55 -8.58
CA PRO A 650 53.68 56.51 -8.67
C PRO A 650 53.11 55.09 -8.89
N ARG A 651 51.86 54.84 -8.46
CA ARG A 651 51.20 53.53 -8.53
C ARG A 651 50.95 53.00 -9.95
N ASN A 652 51.09 53.83 -10.98
CA ASN A 652 50.87 53.42 -12.37
C ASN A 652 52.14 53.37 -13.24
N ASP A 653 53.29 53.67 -12.65
CA ASP A 653 54.56 53.71 -13.35
C ASP A 653 55.23 52.33 -13.30
N ASP A 654 55.41 51.74 -14.47
CA ASP A 654 56.01 50.42 -14.70
C ASP A 654 57.14 50.61 -15.73
N THR A 655 58.37 50.70 -15.23
CA THR A 655 59.53 51.14 -16.02
C THR A 655 59.99 50.07 -17.02
N ASP A 656 59.93 48.78 -16.65
CA ASP A 656 60.38 47.68 -17.48
C ASP A 656 59.26 47.05 -18.35
N GLY A 657 58.00 47.28 -17.99
CA GLY A 657 56.80 46.84 -18.67
C GLY A 657 56.38 45.40 -18.36
N ASP A 658 56.77 44.84 -17.22
CA ASP A 658 56.48 43.45 -16.84
C ASP A 658 55.13 43.25 -16.13
N GLY A 659 54.52 44.34 -15.67
CA GLY A 659 53.20 44.38 -15.04
C GLY A 659 53.22 44.61 -13.53
N ILE A 660 54.39 44.74 -12.90
CA ILE A 660 54.55 45.17 -11.51
C ILE A 660 54.90 46.67 -11.53
N PRO A 661 54.14 47.55 -10.86
CA PRO A 661 54.53 48.96 -10.72
C PRO A 661 55.84 49.11 -9.95
N ASN A 662 56.64 50.14 -10.25
CA ASN A 662 57.97 50.35 -9.67
C ASN A 662 57.97 50.27 -8.13
N TYR A 663 56.99 50.88 -7.46
CA TYR A 663 56.92 50.85 -5.99
C TYR A 663 56.75 49.46 -5.37
N MET A 664 56.43 48.45 -6.17
CA MET A 664 56.31 47.04 -5.80
C MET A 664 57.37 46.16 -6.48
N ASP A 665 58.30 46.73 -7.27
CA ASP A 665 59.28 46.00 -8.09
C ASP A 665 60.72 46.24 -7.64
N ASP A 666 61.30 45.24 -6.95
CA ASP A 666 62.67 45.32 -6.44
C ASP A 666 63.78 45.48 -7.52
N ASP A 667 63.45 45.36 -8.81
CA ASP A 667 64.30 45.53 -10.00
C ASP A 667 63.62 46.40 -11.08
N ASP A 668 63.14 47.60 -10.74
CA ASP A 668 62.49 48.65 -11.58
C ASP A 668 62.77 48.64 -13.09
N ASP A 669 64.03 48.49 -13.53
CA ASP A 669 64.42 48.56 -14.95
C ASP A 669 64.52 47.19 -15.65
N GLY A 670 64.19 46.13 -14.92
CA GLY A 670 64.22 44.73 -15.33
C GLY A 670 65.61 44.26 -15.75
N ASP A 671 66.67 44.90 -15.24
CA ASP A 671 68.01 44.62 -15.70
C ASP A 671 68.64 43.37 -15.04
N GLY A 672 68.14 43.00 -13.86
CA GLY A 672 68.54 41.89 -13.02
C GLY A 672 69.48 42.31 -11.88
N ILE A 673 69.47 43.59 -11.49
CA ILE A 673 70.21 44.15 -10.36
C ILE A 673 69.19 44.90 -9.51
N PRO A 674 68.86 44.39 -8.30
CA PRO A 674 67.86 45.05 -7.47
C PRO A 674 68.21 46.51 -7.18
N THR A 675 67.23 47.41 -7.19
CA THR A 675 67.40 48.86 -7.03
C THR A 675 68.23 49.22 -5.78
N VAL A 676 68.02 48.50 -4.68
CA VAL A 676 68.82 48.63 -3.45
C VAL A 676 70.33 48.40 -3.63
N ASP A 677 70.72 47.53 -4.56
CA ASP A 677 72.11 47.22 -4.89
C ASP A 677 72.72 48.25 -5.86
N GLU A 678 71.93 49.23 -6.31
CA GLU A 678 72.31 50.27 -7.27
C GLU A 678 72.70 51.61 -6.65
N ASP A 679 72.59 51.74 -5.32
CA ASP A 679 73.30 52.75 -4.49
C ASP A 679 74.82 52.47 -4.50
N THR A 680 75.45 52.73 -5.66
CA THR A 680 76.88 52.49 -5.89
C THR A 680 77.76 53.30 -4.95
N ASN A 681 77.26 54.44 -4.43
CA ASN A 681 78.02 55.34 -3.59
C ASN A 681 77.86 55.08 -2.07
N GLY A 682 76.85 54.29 -1.69
CA GLY A 682 76.56 53.82 -0.35
C GLY A 682 75.99 54.91 0.57
N ASN A 683 75.25 55.88 0.02
CA ASN A 683 74.62 56.96 0.78
C ASN A 683 73.18 56.63 1.26
N GLY A 684 72.61 55.52 0.77
CA GLY A 684 71.22 55.10 1.00
C GLY A 684 70.22 55.93 0.21
N ASP A 685 70.55 56.29 -1.04
CA ASP A 685 69.72 57.05 -1.97
C ASP A 685 70.06 56.63 -3.42
N PRO A 686 69.45 55.56 -3.95
CA PRO A 686 69.70 55.06 -5.31
C PRO A 686 69.39 56.10 -6.42
N SER A 687 68.46 57.03 -6.16
CA SER A 687 68.01 58.04 -7.13
C SER A 687 69.09 58.99 -7.65
N ASP A 688 70.19 59.15 -6.88
CA ASP A 688 71.27 60.09 -7.19
C ASP A 688 72.48 59.47 -7.91
N ASP A 689 72.45 58.15 -8.11
CA ASP A 689 73.50 57.39 -8.77
C ASP A 689 73.25 57.19 -10.28
N ASP A 690 74.19 57.67 -11.09
CA ASP A 690 74.20 57.61 -12.55
C ASP A 690 75.64 57.28 -12.99
N ASP A 691 75.93 55.98 -13.07
CA ASP A 691 77.28 55.44 -13.16
C ASP A 691 77.92 55.72 -14.54
N ASP A 692 77.08 55.84 -15.57
CA ASP A 692 77.46 56.05 -16.97
C ASP A 692 77.41 57.54 -17.40
N GLY A 693 76.69 58.36 -16.64
CA GLY A 693 76.59 59.81 -16.76
C GLY A 693 75.65 60.29 -17.86
N ASP A 694 74.69 59.47 -18.28
CA ASP A 694 73.75 59.79 -19.36
C ASP A 694 72.51 60.59 -18.91
N GLY A 695 72.30 60.67 -17.59
CA GLY A 695 71.26 61.44 -16.93
C GLY A 695 69.99 60.67 -16.61
N ILE A 696 70.00 59.35 -16.74
CA ILE A 696 69.01 58.42 -16.18
C ILE A 696 69.67 57.79 -14.93
N PRO A 697 69.01 57.80 -13.75
CA PRO A 697 69.50 57.06 -12.59
C PRO A 697 69.67 55.58 -12.91
N ASN A 698 70.59 54.90 -12.20
CA ASN A 698 70.89 53.49 -12.46
C ASN A 698 69.62 52.62 -12.43
N TYR A 699 68.77 52.81 -11.40
CA TYR A 699 67.55 52.01 -11.16
C TYR A 699 66.46 52.17 -12.22
N LEU A 700 66.62 53.12 -13.15
CA LEU A 700 65.72 53.34 -14.29
C LEU A 700 66.41 53.11 -15.65
N ASP A 701 67.67 52.64 -15.68
CA ASP A 701 68.44 52.42 -16.90
C ASP A 701 68.68 50.93 -17.16
N ALA A 702 67.77 50.28 -17.90
CA ALA A 702 67.86 48.87 -18.29
C ALA A 702 69.18 48.42 -19.01
N LEU A 703 70.07 49.37 -19.32
CA LEU A 703 71.42 49.14 -19.84
C LEU A 703 72.52 49.17 -18.76
N HIS A 704 72.23 49.50 -17.51
CA HIS A 704 73.15 49.68 -16.39
C HIS A 704 74.03 48.45 -16.15
N LYS A 705 73.47 47.24 -16.22
CA LYS A 705 74.20 45.95 -16.18
C LYS A 705 75.35 45.81 -17.16
N TYR A 706 75.34 46.57 -18.26
CA TYR A 706 76.42 46.57 -19.25
C TYR A 706 77.57 47.54 -18.90
N TYR A 707 77.34 48.45 -17.95
CA TYR A 707 78.28 49.48 -17.53
C TYR A 707 78.99 49.19 -16.22
N LEU A 708 78.50 48.23 -15.42
CA LEU A 708 79.22 47.67 -14.28
C LEU A 708 80.70 47.41 -14.64
N PRO A 709 81.66 48.16 -14.06
CA PRO A 709 83.05 47.94 -14.34
C PRO A 709 83.41 46.53 -13.89
N LEU A 710 84.13 45.80 -14.75
CA LEU A 710 84.90 44.59 -14.40
C LEU A 710 85.79 44.83 -13.16
N ILE A 711 85.23 44.79 -11.95
CA ILE A 711 85.95 44.64 -10.69
C ILE A 711 86.28 43.15 -10.60
N SER A 712 87.35 42.79 -11.29
CA SER A 712 87.97 41.47 -11.21
C SER A 712 88.43 41.17 -9.77
N LYS A 713 88.00 40.01 -9.24
CA LYS A 713 88.72 39.12 -8.28
C LYS A 713 89.03 39.58 -6.87
#